data_AF-A0A933W1Z4-F1
#
_entry.id   AF-A0A933W1Z4-F1
#
_cell.length_a   1.000
_cell.length_b   1.000
_cell.length_c   1.000
_cell.angle_alpha   90.00
_cell.angle_beta   90.00
_cell.angle_gamma   90.00
#
_symmetry.space_group_name_H-M   'P 1'
#
loop_
_entity.id
_entity.type
_entity.pdbx_description
1 polymer ?
#
loop_
_entity_poly.entity_id
_entity_poly.type
_entity_poly.pdbx_seq_one_letter_code
_entity_poly.pdbx_strand_id
1 'polypeptide(L)'
;MRRLLAACLCILAVAALALASSPSRAVQAAPAEPPFRITADNMIGGRGPEGDVLDLNGNLRVIRGRTVLTADKGRYTTASGMIDLMGRVRLVDTSTTVTCDHAMFSENDDRLNLDGNVVVTDKQAVLRAPFGWYDRRTGQAWMGGGVTGREKKQRMSANEATYERDSTIVRARGTVKGFDEENRVELAAQAIDFFRRLDLAIATGEPVMRSTDDDGKVTVLHARELRVNSATKIAEAIDSVLVERDTLRARADRAVFDDRSGRGMLLGSPRAWDNETVVTGDTLETLAENRKLRLVVVRGNATMDYAGMREQNAGETSRLTGHRVDVYVEGDRIDSLMAVGQAVNAYSSPERPGKTRERNQASGDTITVFFKDKKVDRARVTGSAMGEYRAAVDSTDTLSIANEVVRYDGQRIEFLVPKNQIVLDGLAHLVYRDIELNAKRVEFDSEKQTLVARGTPQILEKGDKLNGHLMTYDLGSRTGTVYEAQTAYERGLYRGDRIRKAGDDQLDVLHGSYSTCDLEQPHYHFSSRWMKIYLKDKLVAKPVVFYLRNIPVLALPFYVFPIKPGRHSGFLFPQFEFGFSNRSGQFLRNAGYYWAPNDYMDLTLAADYYQAQPSYVMRAEGNYKLMYVFDGRFEGRFERNEATQRDDYVLDAWHTQDVSPRTRLIARGNFVSSRDYNASATSGATLAQRLNRFLTSTVSLSHAADWASISAVLDRRQDLDADEGIKDDGFGGAVPIFKPGTVASLPNLVTNAPSLSLGFPTRTIGSWGLFKDTKAETAFASTYLSASMRYLSLSTRQAYVDRYDYRDNGAGGLDSTTVIGQRETTRRGMAANFGLSDSRRLFGWLNLTPGVFVNSAVFDYDQQGRKVVPAATWSSSMSMSSTFYGTFRPPIPHLGGLRHVVFPSVAVSYSPDVSGLQYTDTAGVKRNRFDSFGGISISGFKSASMSFALDQRIQAKIVNGEKVTRLDNLVGWFTSGTYDFLWREHGLEHGLSPLTSAVRVQPPGFLSLDVSGIVDVYEGRPLRNLGWNTGVNFGSNGAKRAPAQLAVEQTDRSRDPAQAEESFRETWQASIAYSYSGGYSTRNWSAQKNANANLSYNMTPNWQLGYSTAYDVTRARVLTQRFSLTRRIHCWDAIFTRSFVVGGEAEYYFRIGVRDQKEIYYERGPRTQSYGGIN
;
A
#
# COMPACT_ATOMS: atom_id res chain seq x y z
N MET A 1 3.01 22.72 -42.64
CA MET A 1 3.42 21.97 -43.85
C MET A 1 2.25 21.08 -44.28
N ARG A 2 1.94 21.01 -45.59
CA ARG A 2 1.10 19.99 -46.30
C ARG A 2 -0.32 19.73 -45.73
N ARG A 3 -1.42 19.65 -46.48
CA ARG A 3 -1.89 19.97 -47.85
C ARG A 3 -3.18 19.12 -48.00
N LEU A 4 -4.30 19.72 -48.45
CA LEU A 4 -5.25 19.23 -49.50
C LEU A 4 -5.90 17.82 -49.33
N LEU A 5 -7.13 17.50 -49.78
CA LEU A 5 -8.18 18.17 -50.56
C LEU A 5 -9.50 17.34 -50.45
N ALA A 6 -10.59 17.83 -51.07
CA ALA A 6 -11.81 17.11 -51.50
C ALA A 6 -12.86 16.71 -50.41
N ALA A 7 -14.18 16.83 -50.66
CA ALA A 7 -14.91 17.53 -51.74
C ALA A 7 -16.35 17.86 -51.30
N CYS A 8 -16.96 18.89 -51.89
CA CYS A 8 -18.35 19.30 -51.67
C CYS A 8 -18.96 19.87 -52.96
N LEU A 9 -20.18 19.43 -53.33
CA LEU A 9 -21.10 19.81 -54.45
C LEU A 9 -22.35 18.88 -54.29
N CYS A 10 -23.55 19.02 -54.89
CA CYS A 10 -24.19 19.93 -55.86
C CYS A 10 -25.72 19.99 -55.52
N ILE A 11 -26.34 21.16 -55.32
CA ILE A 11 -27.23 21.91 -56.26
C ILE A 11 -28.74 21.54 -56.26
N LEU A 12 -29.55 22.59 -56.46
CA LEU A 12 -31.01 22.74 -56.47
C LEU A 12 -31.77 21.95 -57.57
N ALA A 13 -33.11 21.84 -57.43
CA ALA A 13 -34.07 22.17 -58.50
C ALA A 13 -35.49 22.48 -57.97
N VAL A 14 -36.34 23.06 -58.83
CA VAL A 14 -37.64 23.72 -58.50
C VAL A 14 -38.86 22.94 -59.01
N ALA A 15 -40.02 23.29 -58.42
CA ALA A 15 -41.38 22.82 -58.66
C ALA A 15 -41.87 22.65 -60.12
N ALA A 16 -42.95 21.85 -60.28
CA ALA A 16 -44.04 22.10 -61.23
C ALA A 16 -45.36 21.50 -60.72
N LEU A 17 -46.49 22.18 -60.98
CA LEU A 17 -47.86 21.69 -60.70
C LEU A 17 -48.31 20.64 -61.72
N ALA A 18 -49.27 19.81 -61.34
CA ALA A 18 -50.16 19.11 -62.27
C ALA A 18 -51.63 19.37 -61.88
N LEU A 19 -52.43 19.77 -62.87
CA LEU A 19 -53.88 19.97 -62.74
C LEU A 19 -54.65 18.65 -62.91
N ALA A 20 -55.80 18.54 -62.24
CA ALA A 20 -56.90 17.69 -62.67
C ALA A 20 -58.23 18.41 -62.38
N SER A 21 -59.14 18.42 -63.33
CA SER A 21 -60.29 19.33 -63.37
C SER A 21 -61.65 18.63 -63.41
N SER A 22 -62.67 19.33 -62.94
CA SER A 22 -64.09 19.24 -63.37
C SER A 22 -64.87 17.95 -62.98
N PRO A 23 -66.22 17.95 -62.93
CA PRO A 23 -67.11 18.93 -63.58
C PRO A 23 -68.34 19.47 -62.80
N SER A 24 -68.83 20.59 -63.34
CA SER A 24 -70.23 21.02 -63.52
C SER A 24 -71.27 20.89 -62.38
N ARG A 25 -71.98 22.01 -62.12
CA ARG A 25 -73.28 22.23 -62.80
C ARG A 25 -73.72 23.69 -62.78
N ALA A 26 -74.29 24.14 -63.90
CA ALA A 26 -75.04 25.38 -63.95
C ALA A 26 -76.43 25.18 -63.33
N VAL A 27 -76.94 26.21 -62.63
CA VAL A 27 -78.35 26.34 -62.27
C VAL A 27 -78.83 27.70 -62.77
N GLN A 28 -79.20 27.70 -64.05
CA GLN A 28 -80.51 28.11 -64.55
C GLN A 28 -81.29 29.11 -63.66
N ALA A 29 -81.56 30.30 -64.20
CA ALA A 29 -82.47 31.26 -63.58
C ALA A 29 -83.83 30.58 -63.30
N ALA A 30 -84.33 30.74 -62.07
CA ALA A 30 -85.62 30.18 -61.68
C ALA A 30 -86.75 30.81 -62.51
N PRO A 31 -87.78 30.04 -62.91
CA PRO A 31 -88.93 30.58 -63.63
C PRO A 31 -89.64 31.61 -62.76
N ALA A 32 -90.19 32.65 -63.39
CA ALA A 32 -90.95 33.70 -62.70
C ALA A 32 -92.03 33.07 -61.80
N GLU A 33 -91.91 33.29 -60.49
CA GLU A 33 -92.84 32.69 -59.54
C GLU A 33 -94.27 33.21 -59.75
N PRO A 34 -95.29 32.34 -59.61
CA PRO A 34 -96.67 32.74 -59.82
C PRO A 34 -97.04 33.96 -58.94
N PRO A 35 -97.97 34.81 -59.40
CA PRO A 35 -98.36 36.01 -58.66
C PRO A 35 -98.92 35.65 -57.28
N PHE A 36 -98.74 36.55 -56.32
CA PHE A 36 -99.20 36.37 -54.95
C PHE A 36 -100.69 36.05 -54.88
N ARG A 37 -101.03 34.89 -54.29
CA ARG A 37 -102.40 34.60 -53.90
C ARG A 37 -102.62 35.12 -52.49
N ILE A 38 -103.15 36.34 -52.42
CA ILE A 38 -103.48 37.05 -51.18
C ILE A 38 -104.94 36.76 -50.81
N THR A 39 -105.19 36.42 -49.54
CA THR A 39 -106.52 36.30 -48.94
C THR A 39 -106.51 36.90 -47.54
N ALA A 40 -107.49 37.75 -47.21
CA ALA A 40 -107.73 38.29 -45.88
C ALA A 40 -109.25 38.41 -45.65
N ASP A 41 -109.68 38.53 -44.40
CA ASP A 41 -111.10 38.64 -44.03
C ASP A 41 -111.74 39.92 -44.58
N ASN A 42 -110.97 40.99 -44.67
CA ASN A 42 -111.36 42.26 -45.28
C ASN A 42 -110.21 42.82 -46.14
N MET A 43 -110.53 43.18 -47.39
CA MET A 43 -109.57 43.73 -48.35
C MET A 43 -110.12 45.06 -48.91
N ILE A 44 -109.50 46.17 -48.50
CA ILE A 44 -109.92 47.52 -48.91
C ILE A 44 -108.90 48.04 -49.92
N GLY A 45 -109.34 48.20 -51.17
CA GLY A 45 -108.53 48.80 -52.24
C GLY A 45 -108.69 50.32 -52.27
N GLY A 46 -107.58 51.06 -52.29
CA GLY A 46 -107.56 52.52 -52.39
C GLY A 46 -106.49 53.01 -53.36
N ARG A 47 -106.81 54.05 -54.14
CA ARG A 47 -105.83 54.76 -54.97
C ARG A 47 -105.13 55.84 -54.17
N GLY A 48 -103.88 55.57 -53.80
CA GLY A 48 -102.98 56.56 -53.22
C GLY A 48 -102.07 57.20 -54.27
N PRO A 49 -101.34 58.28 -53.93
CA PRO A 49 -100.35 58.89 -54.82
C PRO A 49 -99.17 57.97 -55.19
N GLU A 50 -99.01 56.83 -54.49
CA GLU A 50 -97.96 55.83 -54.72
C GLU A 50 -98.45 54.56 -55.44
N GLY A 51 -99.70 54.55 -55.94
CA GLY A 51 -100.28 53.45 -56.73
C GLY A 51 -101.55 52.84 -56.14
N ASP A 52 -102.00 51.72 -56.71
CA ASP A 52 -103.11 50.93 -56.16
C ASP A 52 -102.60 50.20 -54.89
N VAL A 53 -103.09 50.63 -53.73
CA VAL A 53 -102.76 50.08 -52.40
C VAL A 53 -103.91 49.19 -51.93
N LEU A 54 -103.58 48.01 -51.42
CA LEU A 54 -104.53 47.04 -50.88
C LEU A 54 -104.28 46.87 -49.38
N ASP A 55 -105.17 47.40 -48.56
CA ASP A 55 -105.15 47.23 -47.10
C ASP A 55 -105.88 45.93 -46.72
N LEU A 56 -105.16 45.04 -46.04
CA LEU A 56 -105.52 43.66 -45.76
C LEU A 56 -105.67 43.50 -44.25
N ASN A 57 -106.90 43.22 -43.77
CA ASN A 57 -107.18 43.13 -42.34
C ASN A 57 -107.91 41.82 -42.00
N GLY A 58 -107.41 41.11 -41.00
CA GLY A 58 -107.96 39.84 -40.51
C GLY A 58 -107.45 38.63 -41.28
N ASN A 59 -106.90 37.65 -40.57
CA ASN A 59 -106.42 36.34 -41.06
C ASN A 59 -105.71 36.40 -42.43
N LEU A 60 -104.81 37.37 -42.59
CA LEU A 60 -104.07 37.55 -43.84
C LEU A 60 -103.21 36.32 -44.10
N ARG A 61 -103.39 35.73 -45.29
CA ARG A 61 -102.59 34.63 -45.81
C ARG A 61 -102.15 34.97 -47.24
N VAL A 62 -100.84 34.94 -47.45
CA VAL A 62 -100.17 35.24 -48.71
C VAL A 62 -99.43 33.99 -49.14
N ILE A 63 -99.82 33.41 -50.27
CA ILE A 63 -99.23 32.18 -50.79
C ILE A 63 -98.49 32.49 -52.10
N ARG A 64 -97.20 32.09 -52.16
CA ARG A 64 -96.40 32.15 -53.40
C ARG A 64 -95.45 30.97 -53.48
N GLY A 65 -95.59 30.16 -54.53
CA GLY A 65 -94.84 28.92 -54.69
C GLY A 65 -95.13 27.93 -53.57
N ARG A 66 -94.07 27.49 -52.87
CA ARG A 66 -94.16 26.61 -51.69
C ARG A 66 -94.24 27.36 -50.36
N THR A 67 -94.13 28.69 -50.41
CA THR A 67 -94.07 29.53 -49.22
C THR A 67 -95.44 30.06 -48.86
N VAL A 68 -95.78 29.95 -47.58
CA VAL A 68 -97.01 30.51 -47.00
C VAL A 68 -96.61 31.54 -45.96
N LEU A 69 -96.91 32.81 -46.22
CA LEU A 69 -96.89 33.86 -45.21
C LEU A 69 -98.29 34.03 -44.63
N THR A 70 -98.35 34.33 -43.34
CA THR A 70 -99.59 34.60 -42.58
C THR A 70 -99.34 35.77 -41.64
N ALA A 71 -100.34 36.62 -41.41
CA ALA A 71 -100.28 37.77 -40.49
C ALA A 71 -101.70 38.18 -40.05
N ASP A 72 -101.80 39.05 -39.05
CA ASP A 72 -103.09 39.62 -38.61
C ASP A 72 -103.56 40.75 -39.53
N LYS A 73 -102.62 41.53 -40.07
CA LYS A 73 -102.84 42.65 -41.00
C LYS A 73 -101.70 42.75 -42.01
N GLY A 74 -101.92 43.49 -43.08
CA GLY A 74 -100.87 43.91 -43.99
C GLY A 74 -101.33 44.97 -45.00
N ARG A 75 -100.37 45.51 -45.74
CA ARG A 75 -100.58 46.48 -46.81
C ARG A 75 -99.75 46.05 -48.01
N TYR A 76 -100.41 45.84 -49.15
CA TYR A 76 -99.73 45.52 -50.41
C TYR A 76 -99.79 46.71 -51.36
N THR A 77 -98.63 47.26 -51.74
CA THR A 77 -98.51 48.35 -52.70
C THR A 77 -98.10 47.78 -54.05
N THR A 78 -99.06 47.70 -54.98
CA THR A 78 -98.89 47.01 -56.27
C THR A 78 -97.80 47.61 -57.16
N ALA A 79 -97.58 48.92 -57.09
CA ALA A 79 -96.61 49.63 -57.94
C ALA A 79 -95.14 49.37 -57.54
N SER A 80 -94.88 48.99 -56.29
CA SER A 80 -93.53 48.72 -55.76
C SER A 80 -93.28 47.25 -55.43
N GLY A 81 -94.33 46.40 -55.49
CA GLY A 81 -94.23 44.98 -55.15
C GLY A 81 -93.94 44.73 -53.66
N MET A 82 -94.20 45.71 -52.79
CA MET A 82 -93.92 45.57 -51.36
C MET A 82 -95.18 45.14 -50.59
N ILE A 83 -95.05 44.06 -49.82
CA ILE A 83 -96.05 43.62 -48.85
C ILE A 83 -95.50 43.92 -47.45
N ASP A 84 -96.12 44.88 -46.76
CA ASP A 84 -95.95 45.12 -45.34
C ASP A 84 -96.91 44.20 -44.56
N LEU A 85 -96.41 43.46 -43.56
CA LEU A 85 -97.15 42.48 -42.75
C LEU A 85 -97.01 42.84 -41.28
N MET A 86 -98.14 43.01 -40.58
CA MET A 86 -98.21 43.46 -39.19
C MET A 86 -99.02 42.50 -38.32
N GLY A 87 -98.46 42.12 -37.17
CA GLY A 87 -99.08 41.27 -36.16
C GLY A 87 -98.96 39.78 -36.48
N ARG A 88 -98.32 39.03 -35.57
CA ARG A 88 -98.14 37.56 -35.60
C ARG A 88 -97.73 37.03 -36.98
N VAL A 89 -96.75 37.68 -37.60
CA VAL A 89 -96.28 37.29 -38.92
C VAL A 89 -95.59 35.93 -38.83
N ARG A 90 -96.00 35.01 -39.70
CA ARG A 90 -95.43 33.67 -39.83
C ARG A 90 -95.27 33.30 -41.31
N LEU A 91 -94.02 33.17 -41.73
CA LEU A 91 -93.61 32.52 -42.98
C LEU A 91 -93.30 31.04 -42.72
N VAL A 92 -93.73 30.17 -43.62
CA VAL A 92 -93.29 28.78 -43.71
C VAL A 92 -92.79 28.56 -45.13
N ASP A 93 -91.48 28.33 -45.27
CA ASP A 93 -90.79 27.96 -46.51
C ASP A 93 -90.15 26.59 -46.32
N THR A 94 -90.69 25.58 -47.02
CA THR A 94 -90.24 24.18 -46.95
C THR A 94 -90.05 23.64 -45.52
N SER A 95 -88.83 23.54 -45.00
CA SER A 95 -88.55 23.10 -43.61
C SER A 95 -88.31 24.24 -42.63
N THR A 96 -88.14 25.47 -43.12
CA THR A 96 -87.82 26.65 -42.34
C THR A 96 -89.09 27.46 -42.06
N THR A 97 -89.43 27.61 -40.78
CA THR A 97 -90.50 28.50 -40.31
C THR A 97 -89.88 29.76 -39.72
N VAL A 98 -90.29 30.93 -40.20
CA VAL A 98 -89.85 32.22 -39.69
C VAL A 98 -91.05 32.94 -39.09
N THR A 99 -90.97 33.40 -37.84
CA THR A 99 -92.03 34.22 -37.20
C THR A 99 -91.47 35.54 -36.69
N CYS A 100 -92.28 36.60 -36.70
CA CYS A 100 -91.93 37.95 -36.21
C CYS A 100 -93.20 38.77 -35.94
N ASP A 101 -93.06 39.94 -35.34
CA ASP A 101 -94.18 40.86 -35.10
C ASP A 101 -94.49 41.71 -36.33
N HIS A 102 -93.45 42.05 -37.12
CA HIS A 102 -93.50 42.82 -38.35
C HIS A 102 -92.60 42.20 -39.43
N ALA A 103 -93.07 42.18 -40.68
CA ALA A 103 -92.22 41.84 -41.81
C ALA A 103 -92.54 42.70 -43.02
N MET A 104 -91.51 43.16 -43.72
CA MET A 104 -91.65 43.80 -45.01
C MET A 104 -91.04 42.89 -46.08
N PHE A 105 -91.85 42.45 -47.03
CA PHE A 105 -91.44 41.57 -48.13
C PHE A 105 -91.33 42.37 -49.43
N SER A 106 -90.18 42.29 -50.10
CA SER A 106 -89.95 42.85 -51.45
C SER A 106 -90.12 41.77 -52.52
N GLU A 107 -91.09 41.94 -53.43
CA GLU A 107 -91.31 41.06 -54.57
C GLU A 107 -90.14 41.06 -55.58
N ASN A 108 -89.41 42.17 -55.67
CA ASN A 108 -88.25 42.29 -56.58
C ASN A 108 -87.01 41.57 -56.06
N ASP A 109 -86.81 41.54 -54.73
CA ASP A 109 -85.61 40.97 -54.09
C ASP A 109 -85.83 39.55 -53.51
N ASP A 110 -87.06 39.05 -53.52
CA ASP A 110 -87.55 37.83 -52.84
C ASP A 110 -87.07 37.69 -51.37
N ARG A 111 -86.98 38.85 -50.70
CA ARG A 111 -86.39 39.01 -49.37
C ARG A 111 -87.40 39.59 -48.40
N LEU A 112 -87.49 38.97 -47.23
CA LEU A 112 -88.17 39.52 -46.07
C LEU A 112 -87.16 40.28 -45.22
N ASN A 113 -87.45 41.54 -44.91
CA ASN A 113 -86.92 42.20 -43.73
C ASN A 113 -87.88 41.89 -42.57
N LEU A 114 -87.32 41.51 -41.42
CA LEU A 114 -88.03 40.94 -40.28
C LEU A 114 -87.72 41.80 -39.05
N ASP A 115 -88.75 42.28 -38.36
CA ASP A 115 -88.60 43.15 -37.19
C ASP A 115 -89.57 42.75 -36.07
N GLY A 116 -89.10 42.83 -34.82
CA GLY A 116 -89.82 42.37 -33.63
C GLY A 116 -89.86 40.84 -33.52
N ASN A 117 -89.31 40.30 -32.42
CA ASN A 117 -89.39 38.88 -32.03
C ASN A 117 -89.14 37.88 -33.18
N VAL A 118 -88.11 38.10 -33.99
CA VAL A 118 -87.75 37.22 -35.11
C VAL A 118 -87.34 35.85 -34.57
N VAL A 119 -87.95 34.78 -35.07
CA VAL A 119 -87.60 33.39 -34.76
C VAL A 119 -87.51 32.59 -36.06
N VAL A 120 -86.32 32.09 -36.39
CA VAL A 120 -86.07 31.19 -37.51
C VAL A 120 -85.93 29.76 -36.98
N THR A 121 -86.82 28.87 -37.39
CA THR A 121 -86.86 27.46 -36.95
C THR A 121 -86.68 26.53 -38.14
N ASP A 122 -85.62 25.73 -38.17
CA ASP A 122 -85.41 24.65 -39.15
C ASP A 122 -85.24 23.30 -38.43
N LYS A 123 -86.24 22.42 -38.58
CA LYS A 123 -86.36 21.13 -37.89
C LYS A 123 -86.31 21.24 -36.35
N GLN A 124 -85.13 21.09 -35.76
CA GLN A 124 -84.87 21.15 -34.31
C GLN A 124 -83.95 22.33 -33.92
N ALA A 125 -83.44 23.09 -34.89
CA ALA A 125 -82.67 24.30 -34.66
C ALA A 125 -83.64 25.51 -34.62
N VAL A 126 -83.54 26.30 -33.56
CA VAL A 126 -84.32 27.53 -33.35
C VAL A 126 -83.35 28.67 -33.10
N LEU A 127 -83.33 29.66 -33.98
CA LEU A 127 -82.61 30.92 -33.85
C LEU A 127 -83.61 32.04 -33.56
N ARG A 128 -83.28 32.98 -32.67
CA ARG A 128 -84.13 34.10 -32.25
C ARG A 128 -83.33 35.39 -32.24
N ALA A 129 -83.90 36.49 -32.70
CA ALA A 129 -83.28 37.82 -32.67
C ALA A 129 -84.33 38.95 -32.65
N PRO A 130 -83.96 40.19 -32.29
CA PRO A 130 -84.88 41.32 -32.39
C PRO A 130 -85.26 41.67 -33.84
N PHE A 131 -84.31 41.56 -34.77
CA PHE A 131 -84.52 41.85 -36.20
C PHE A 131 -83.63 40.97 -37.09
N GLY A 132 -83.89 40.95 -38.39
CA GLY A 132 -83.10 40.22 -39.37
C GLY A 132 -83.65 40.33 -40.79
N TRP A 133 -83.14 39.48 -41.68
CA TRP A 133 -83.71 39.27 -43.01
C TRP A 133 -83.62 37.81 -43.43
N TYR A 134 -84.55 37.38 -44.28
CA TYR A 134 -84.58 36.05 -44.90
C TYR A 134 -84.72 36.20 -46.41
N ASP A 135 -83.70 35.75 -47.14
CA ASP A 135 -83.72 35.62 -48.61
C ASP A 135 -84.21 34.20 -48.95
N ARG A 136 -85.40 34.12 -49.55
CA ARG A 136 -86.01 32.84 -49.96
C ARG A 136 -85.22 32.14 -51.06
N ARG A 137 -84.64 32.90 -51.99
CA ARG A 137 -83.96 32.38 -53.19
C ARG A 137 -82.65 31.70 -52.83
N THR A 138 -81.91 32.24 -51.85
CA THR A 138 -80.67 31.63 -51.35
C THR A 138 -80.86 30.75 -50.11
N GLY A 139 -82.02 30.82 -49.44
CA GLY A 139 -82.25 30.13 -48.17
C GLY A 139 -81.34 30.66 -47.04
N GLN A 140 -80.90 31.91 -47.15
CA GLN A 140 -80.00 32.56 -46.20
C GLN A 140 -80.82 33.46 -45.26
N ALA A 141 -80.68 33.22 -43.96
CA ALA A 141 -81.23 34.08 -42.92
C ALA A 141 -80.07 34.77 -42.19
N TRP A 142 -80.07 36.10 -42.16
CA TRP A 142 -79.20 36.85 -41.25
C TRP A 142 -80.06 37.44 -40.14
N MET A 143 -79.54 37.37 -38.91
CA MET A 143 -80.20 37.87 -37.72
C MET A 143 -79.22 38.77 -36.97
N GLY A 144 -79.72 39.88 -36.43
CA GLY A 144 -78.91 40.90 -35.76
C GLY A 144 -79.59 41.45 -34.51
N GLY A 145 -78.84 42.20 -33.71
CA GLY A 145 -79.32 42.81 -32.47
C GLY A 145 -79.26 41.90 -31.24
N GLY A 146 -78.56 40.77 -31.30
CA GLY A 146 -78.49 39.77 -30.24
C GLY A 146 -79.25 38.50 -30.61
N VAL A 147 -78.55 37.59 -31.28
CA VAL A 147 -79.11 36.31 -31.71
C VAL A 147 -78.92 35.26 -30.63
N THR A 148 -79.97 34.50 -30.31
CA THR A 148 -79.88 33.28 -29.49
C THR A 148 -80.29 32.07 -30.31
N GLY A 149 -79.46 31.04 -30.34
CA GLY A 149 -79.73 29.78 -31.03
C GLY A 149 -79.87 28.62 -30.05
N ARG A 150 -80.67 27.62 -30.42
CA ARG A 150 -80.79 26.34 -29.72
C ARG A 150 -80.98 25.21 -30.72
N GLU A 151 -80.14 24.18 -30.65
CA GLU A 151 -80.31 22.92 -31.38
C GLU A 151 -80.07 21.76 -30.39
N LYS A 152 -81.10 20.94 -30.16
CA LYS A 152 -81.11 19.93 -29.08
C LYS A 152 -80.76 20.53 -27.70
N LYS A 153 -79.61 20.14 -27.14
CA LYS A 153 -79.02 20.60 -25.86
C LYS A 153 -77.91 21.64 -26.05
N GLN A 154 -77.60 22.03 -27.27
CA GLN A 154 -76.65 23.09 -27.56
C GLN A 154 -77.39 24.42 -27.64
N ARG A 155 -76.88 25.44 -26.95
CA ARG A 155 -77.32 26.83 -27.03
C ARG A 155 -76.19 27.68 -27.59
N MET A 156 -76.53 28.77 -28.27
CA MET A 156 -75.59 29.81 -28.66
C MET A 156 -76.17 31.20 -28.42
N SER A 157 -75.30 32.18 -28.20
CA SER A 157 -75.61 33.61 -28.29
C SER A 157 -74.55 34.32 -29.12
N ALA A 158 -74.93 35.27 -29.98
CA ALA A 158 -74.03 36.06 -30.81
C ALA A 158 -74.60 37.46 -31.05
N ASN A 159 -73.78 38.42 -31.51
CA ASN A 159 -74.29 39.74 -31.90
C ASN A 159 -75.12 39.62 -33.19
N GLU A 160 -74.58 38.87 -34.14
CA GLU A 160 -75.20 38.49 -35.40
C GLU A 160 -74.97 37.00 -35.68
N ALA A 161 -75.87 36.40 -36.45
CA ALA A 161 -75.69 35.05 -36.97
C ALA A 161 -76.31 34.91 -38.36
N THR A 162 -75.54 34.30 -39.26
CA THR A 162 -76.00 33.91 -40.60
C THR A 162 -76.28 32.41 -40.60
N TYR A 163 -77.51 32.04 -40.90
CA TYR A 163 -77.93 30.69 -41.20
C TYR A 163 -77.99 30.48 -42.72
N GLU A 164 -77.35 29.42 -43.20
CA GLU A 164 -77.46 28.98 -44.60
C GLU A 164 -78.13 27.61 -44.67
N ARG A 165 -79.35 27.55 -45.19
CA ARG A 165 -80.15 26.32 -45.29
C ARG A 165 -79.42 25.21 -46.06
N ASP A 166 -78.86 25.54 -47.22
CA ASP A 166 -78.36 24.55 -48.17
C ASP A 166 -76.95 24.05 -47.84
N SER A 167 -76.11 24.88 -47.21
CA SER A 167 -74.78 24.47 -46.71
C SER A 167 -74.85 23.86 -45.30
N THR A 168 -75.95 24.09 -44.57
CA THR A 168 -76.16 23.73 -43.16
C THR A 168 -75.12 24.35 -42.21
N ILE A 169 -74.53 25.47 -42.60
CA ILE A 169 -73.56 26.21 -41.79
C ILE A 169 -74.30 27.29 -40.98
N VAL A 170 -73.98 27.40 -39.70
CA VAL A 170 -74.31 28.57 -38.87
C VAL A 170 -73.02 29.35 -38.66
N ARG A 171 -72.96 30.58 -39.18
CA ARG A 171 -71.83 31.50 -38.96
C ARG A 171 -72.24 32.53 -37.91
N ALA A 172 -71.71 32.39 -36.71
CA ALA A 172 -71.90 33.34 -35.62
C ALA A 172 -70.73 34.32 -35.59
N ARG A 173 -71.01 35.62 -35.38
CA ARG A 173 -69.99 36.68 -35.35
C ARG A 173 -70.28 37.70 -34.23
N GLY A 174 -69.24 38.42 -33.81
CA GLY A 174 -69.29 39.33 -32.67
C GLY A 174 -69.00 38.61 -31.36
N THR A 175 -69.68 38.94 -30.26
CA THR A 175 -69.47 38.22 -28.98
C THR A 175 -70.21 36.89 -29.02
N VAL A 176 -69.58 35.85 -29.56
CA VAL A 176 -70.17 34.52 -29.66
C VAL A 176 -69.90 33.72 -28.39
N LYS A 177 -70.94 33.07 -27.86
CA LYS A 177 -70.85 32.03 -26.84
C LYS A 177 -71.71 30.84 -27.22
N GLY A 178 -71.10 29.68 -27.40
CA GLY A 178 -71.76 28.37 -27.45
C GLY A 178 -71.78 27.72 -26.06
N PHE A 179 -72.82 26.95 -25.76
CA PHE A 179 -72.93 26.17 -24.54
C PHE A 179 -73.55 24.80 -24.84
N ASP A 180 -72.84 23.73 -24.52
CA ASP A 180 -73.32 22.36 -24.62
C ASP A 180 -73.79 21.87 -23.23
N GLU A 181 -75.11 21.77 -23.05
CA GLU A 181 -75.73 21.31 -21.79
C GLU A 181 -75.47 19.82 -21.50
N GLU A 182 -75.10 19.01 -22.49
CA GLU A 182 -74.81 17.59 -22.31
C GLU A 182 -73.37 17.37 -21.85
N ASN A 183 -72.42 18.07 -22.47
CA ASN A 183 -71.00 17.91 -22.17
C ASN A 183 -70.47 18.87 -21.08
N ARG A 184 -71.26 19.89 -20.68
CA ARG A 184 -70.90 21.00 -19.76
C ARG A 184 -69.76 21.86 -20.26
N VAL A 185 -69.79 22.18 -21.56
CA VAL A 185 -68.75 22.96 -22.24
C VAL A 185 -69.31 24.32 -22.68
N GLU A 186 -68.68 25.41 -22.24
CA GLU A 186 -68.85 26.76 -22.80
C GLU A 186 -67.73 27.01 -23.82
N LEU A 187 -68.04 27.61 -24.97
CA LEU A 187 -67.07 28.01 -26.00
C LEU A 187 -67.34 29.47 -26.39
N ALA A 188 -66.46 30.39 -26.03
CA ALA A 188 -66.57 31.81 -26.35
C ALA A 188 -65.52 32.22 -27.39
N ALA A 189 -65.88 33.04 -28.39
CA ALA A 189 -64.96 33.53 -29.43
C ALA A 189 -65.53 34.77 -30.16
N GLN A 190 -64.70 35.45 -30.95
CA GLN A 190 -65.17 36.52 -31.85
C GLN A 190 -65.91 35.99 -33.09
N ALA A 191 -65.60 34.76 -33.51
CA ALA A 191 -66.27 34.07 -34.60
C ALA A 191 -66.36 32.57 -34.30
N ILE A 192 -67.52 31.97 -34.58
CA ILE A 192 -67.69 30.51 -34.60
C ILE A 192 -68.40 30.11 -35.89
N ASP A 193 -67.79 29.20 -36.64
CA ASP A 193 -68.41 28.52 -37.78
C ASP A 193 -68.80 27.10 -37.35
N PHE A 194 -70.11 26.84 -37.31
CA PHE A 194 -70.67 25.55 -36.94
C PHE A 194 -71.18 24.81 -38.18
N PHE A 195 -70.51 23.71 -38.51
CA PHE A 195 -70.83 22.85 -39.65
C PHE A 195 -71.76 21.71 -39.20
N ARG A 196 -73.09 21.91 -39.26
CA ARG A 196 -74.09 20.97 -38.71
C ARG A 196 -73.97 19.54 -39.25
N ARG A 197 -73.48 19.35 -40.49
CA ARG A 197 -73.27 18.01 -41.08
C ARG A 197 -72.05 17.26 -40.52
N LEU A 198 -71.09 17.97 -39.92
CA LEU A 198 -69.83 17.41 -39.41
C LEU A 198 -69.76 17.44 -37.87
N ASP A 199 -70.78 17.99 -37.21
CA ASP A 199 -70.82 18.30 -35.77
C ASP A 199 -69.59 19.09 -35.29
N LEU A 200 -68.99 19.87 -36.20
CA LEU A 200 -67.72 20.58 -36.03
C LEU A 200 -67.96 22.08 -35.83
N ALA A 201 -67.55 22.60 -34.67
CA ALA A 201 -67.39 24.02 -34.44
C ALA A 201 -65.92 24.42 -34.65
N ILE A 202 -65.67 25.43 -35.49
CA ILE A 202 -64.37 26.08 -35.61
C ILE A 202 -64.51 27.49 -35.02
N ALA A 203 -63.78 27.76 -33.94
CA ALA A 203 -63.81 29.03 -33.23
C ALA A 203 -62.49 29.79 -33.44
N THR A 204 -62.58 31.07 -33.77
CA THR A 204 -61.44 31.94 -34.11
C THR A 204 -61.62 33.35 -33.53
N GLY A 205 -60.49 34.08 -33.41
CA GLY A 205 -60.45 35.38 -32.74
C GLY A 205 -60.53 35.23 -31.23
N GLU A 206 -59.40 34.84 -30.63
CA GLU A 206 -59.23 34.54 -29.20
C GLU A 206 -60.28 33.58 -28.62
N PRO A 207 -60.45 32.37 -29.19
CA PRO A 207 -61.39 31.39 -28.68
C PRO A 207 -60.96 30.85 -27.30
N VAL A 208 -61.93 30.80 -26.38
CA VAL A 208 -61.79 30.28 -25.02
C VAL A 208 -62.84 29.20 -24.80
N MET A 209 -62.40 27.97 -24.52
CA MET A 209 -63.26 26.90 -24.06
C MET A 209 -63.20 26.78 -22.54
N ARG A 210 -64.34 26.60 -21.89
CA ARG A 210 -64.45 26.19 -20.48
C ARG A 210 -65.17 24.85 -20.41
N SER A 211 -64.54 23.86 -19.80
CA SER A 211 -65.14 22.54 -19.54
C SER A 211 -65.29 22.34 -18.04
N THR A 212 -66.49 21.98 -17.59
CA THR A 212 -66.77 21.73 -16.16
C THR A 212 -66.90 20.23 -15.92
N ASP A 213 -66.15 19.70 -14.97
CA ASP A 213 -66.18 18.27 -14.62
C ASP A 213 -67.34 17.90 -13.67
N ASP A 214 -67.31 16.66 -13.17
CA ASP A 214 -68.33 16.10 -12.27
C ASP A 214 -68.25 16.60 -10.82
N ASP A 215 -67.11 17.15 -10.40
CA ASP A 215 -66.94 17.76 -9.07
C ASP A 215 -67.14 19.29 -9.12
N GLY A 216 -67.47 19.85 -10.28
CA GLY A 216 -67.72 21.28 -10.49
C GLY A 216 -66.48 22.12 -10.79
N LYS A 217 -65.31 21.51 -11.03
CA LYS A 217 -64.08 22.23 -11.37
C LYS A 217 -64.07 22.62 -12.84
N VAL A 218 -63.62 23.84 -13.12
CA VAL A 218 -63.56 24.41 -14.47
C VAL A 218 -62.14 24.33 -15.01
N THR A 219 -61.96 23.63 -16.13
CA THR A 219 -60.77 23.70 -16.98
C THR A 219 -61.00 24.79 -18.03
N VAL A 220 -60.09 25.74 -18.14
CA VAL A 220 -60.10 26.80 -19.18
C VAL A 220 -59.01 26.51 -20.21
N LEU A 221 -59.34 26.64 -21.49
CA LEU A 221 -58.47 26.36 -22.62
C LEU A 221 -58.50 27.55 -23.59
N HIS A 222 -57.34 28.17 -23.80
CA HIS A 222 -57.10 29.26 -24.73
C HIS A 222 -56.22 28.78 -25.89
N ALA A 223 -56.49 29.25 -27.11
CA ALA A 223 -55.62 29.09 -28.28
C ALA A 223 -55.93 30.17 -29.33
N ARG A 224 -55.23 30.21 -30.46
CA ARG A 224 -55.61 31.05 -31.61
C ARG A 224 -56.80 30.48 -32.39
N GLU A 225 -56.85 29.16 -32.53
CA GLU A 225 -57.92 28.42 -33.18
C GLU A 225 -58.33 27.22 -32.31
N LEU A 226 -59.64 27.04 -32.10
CA LEU A 226 -60.22 25.88 -31.42
C LEU A 226 -61.16 25.14 -32.37
N ARG A 227 -60.90 23.86 -32.59
CA ARG A 227 -61.73 22.94 -33.37
C ARG A 227 -62.38 21.95 -32.43
N VAL A 228 -63.71 21.92 -32.39
CA VAL A 228 -64.48 21.09 -31.46
C VAL A 228 -65.42 20.21 -32.24
N ASN A 229 -65.17 18.91 -32.27
CA ASN A 229 -66.07 17.95 -32.91
C ASN A 229 -66.94 17.25 -31.84
N SER A 230 -68.25 17.54 -31.87
CA SER A 230 -69.20 17.05 -30.87
C SER A 230 -69.53 15.57 -31.04
N ALA A 231 -69.33 15.00 -32.24
CA ALA A 231 -69.61 13.59 -32.54
C ALA A 231 -68.44 12.65 -32.18
N THR A 232 -67.20 13.06 -32.46
CA THR A 232 -66.00 12.29 -32.04
C THR A 232 -65.56 12.60 -30.62
N LYS A 233 -66.07 13.69 -30.01
CA LYS A 233 -65.64 14.25 -28.72
C LYS A 233 -64.16 14.63 -28.66
N ILE A 234 -63.63 15.08 -29.79
CA ILE A 234 -62.25 15.57 -29.90
C ILE A 234 -62.27 17.11 -29.95
N ALA A 235 -61.52 17.73 -29.03
CA ALA A 235 -61.20 19.15 -29.04
C ALA A 235 -59.72 19.33 -29.39
N GLU A 236 -59.45 20.07 -30.47
CA GLU A 236 -58.11 20.41 -30.94
C GLU A 236 -57.87 21.91 -30.78
N ALA A 237 -56.78 22.27 -30.11
CA ALA A 237 -56.34 23.64 -29.87
C ALA A 237 -55.04 23.87 -30.64
N ILE A 238 -54.99 24.91 -31.46
CA ILE A 238 -53.89 25.16 -32.40
C ILE A 238 -53.32 26.56 -32.14
N ASP A 239 -51.99 26.60 -32.00
CA ASP A 239 -51.14 27.77 -31.80
C ASP A 239 -51.40 28.52 -30.48
N SER A 240 -50.31 28.75 -29.74
CA SER A 240 -50.29 29.50 -28.48
C SER A 240 -51.24 28.93 -27.41
N VAL A 241 -51.28 27.60 -27.27
CA VAL A 241 -52.21 26.94 -26.35
C VAL A 241 -51.85 27.20 -24.90
N LEU A 242 -52.83 27.60 -24.10
CA LEU A 242 -52.75 27.71 -22.64
C LEU A 242 -53.94 26.98 -22.02
N VAL A 243 -53.64 26.03 -21.13
CA VAL A 243 -54.60 25.28 -20.32
C VAL A 243 -54.47 25.73 -18.87
N GLU A 244 -55.57 26.06 -18.20
CA GLU A 244 -55.61 26.43 -16.78
C GLU A 244 -56.68 25.61 -16.05
N ARG A 245 -56.34 25.04 -14.88
CA ARG A 245 -57.25 24.28 -14.02
C ARG A 245 -56.75 24.32 -12.57
N ASP A 246 -57.54 24.88 -11.66
CA ASP A 246 -57.13 25.19 -10.28
C ASP A 246 -55.78 25.95 -10.23
N THR A 247 -54.72 25.34 -9.70
CA THR A 247 -53.35 25.89 -9.69
C THR A 247 -52.48 25.40 -10.84
N LEU A 248 -52.95 24.43 -11.64
CA LEU A 248 -52.20 23.83 -12.74
C LEU A 248 -52.36 24.68 -14.00
N ARG A 249 -51.22 24.98 -14.62
CA ARG A 249 -51.11 25.70 -15.90
C ARG A 249 -50.27 24.88 -16.86
N ALA A 250 -50.64 24.83 -18.14
CA ALA A 250 -49.83 24.20 -19.17
C ALA A 250 -49.83 25.02 -20.46
N ARG A 251 -48.69 25.08 -21.14
CA ARG A 251 -48.52 25.70 -22.47
C ARG A 251 -47.91 24.74 -23.47
N ALA A 252 -48.33 24.86 -24.73
CA ALA A 252 -47.84 24.06 -25.86
C ALA A 252 -48.17 24.76 -27.19
N ASP A 253 -47.51 24.34 -28.28
CA ASP A 253 -47.83 24.83 -29.64
C ASP A 253 -49.17 24.26 -30.16
N ARG A 254 -49.51 23.03 -29.74
CA ARG A 254 -50.77 22.36 -30.10
C ARG A 254 -51.23 21.44 -28.98
N ALA A 255 -52.55 21.35 -28.77
CA ALA A 255 -53.16 20.40 -27.85
C ALA A 255 -54.29 19.61 -28.53
N VAL A 256 -54.42 18.34 -28.18
CA VAL A 256 -55.51 17.47 -28.62
C VAL A 256 -56.10 16.78 -27.40
N PHE A 257 -57.39 16.97 -27.15
CA PHE A 257 -58.14 16.34 -26.08
C PHE A 257 -59.22 15.42 -26.65
N ASP A 258 -59.17 14.15 -26.26
CA ASP A 258 -60.16 13.12 -26.59
C ASP A 258 -60.88 12.71 -25.30
N ASP A 259 -62.10 13.23 -25.11
CA ASP A 259 -62.96 12.93 -23.95
C ASP A 259 -63.48 11.48 -23.97
N ARG A 260 -63.39 10.76 -25.10
CA ARG A 260 -63.83 9.36 -25.21
C ARG A 260 -62.76 8.37 -24.74
N SER A 261 -61.49 8.62 -25.02
CA SER A 261 -60.38 7.83 -24.46
C SER A 261 -59.80 8.41 -23.16
N GLY A 262 -60.26 9.59 -22.75
CA GLY A 262 -59.77 10.31 -21.57
C GLY A 262 -58.35 10.85 -21.75
N ARG A 263 -57.88 11.05 -22.98
CA ARG A 263 -56.49 11.43 -23.27
C ARG A 263 -56.37 12.89 -23.70
N GLY A 264 -55.42 13.60 -23.11
CA GLY A 264 -54.98 14.92 -23.57
C GLY A 264 -53.51 14.90 -23.96
N MET A 265 -53.16 15.32 -25.17
CA MET A 265 -51.79 15.40 -25.66
C MET A 265 -51.40 16.86 -25.91
N LEU A 266 -50.29 17.30 -25.32
CA LEU A 266 -49.65 18.58 -25.55
C LEU A 266 -48.36 18.36 -26.37
N LEU A 267 -48.18 19.13 -27.43
CA LEU A 267 -47.15 18.98 -28.45
C LEU A 267 -46.46 20.30 -28.74
N GLY A 268 -45.16 20.25 -29.08
CA GLY A 268 -44.34 21.44 -29.32
C GLY A 268 -43.86 22.05 -28.01
N SER A 269 -42.78 21.48 -27.48
CA SER A 269 -42.11 21.89 -26.22
C SER A 269 -43.06 22.15 -25.03
N PRO A 270 -43.98 21.21 -24.70
CA PRO A 270 -44.94 21.41 -23.63
C PRO A 270 -44.30 21.69 -22.28
N ARG A 271 -44.83 22.70 -21.60
CA ARG A 271 -44.46 23.09 -20.24
C ARG A 271 -45.71 23.16 -19.36
N ALA A 272 -45.78 22.30 -18.37
CA ALA A 272 -46.78 22.34 -17.30
C ALA A 272 -46.15 22.86 -16.00
N TRP A 273 -46.91 23.57 -15.17
CA TRP A 273 -46.46 24.02 -13.86
C TRP A 273 -47.61 24.24 -12.88
N ASP A 274 -47.32 24.15 -11.58
CA ASP A 274 -48.16 24.63 -10.49
C ASP A 274 -47.41 25.66 -9.63
N ASN A 275 -47.77 25.79 -8.35
CA ASN A 275 -47.15 26.72 -7.41
C ASN A 275 -45.74 26.30 -6.94
N GLU A 276 -45.38 25.02 -7.03
CA GLU A 276 -44.13 24.45 -6.47
C GLU A 276 -43.35 23.61 -7.50
N THR A 277 -43.97 23.25 -8.62
CA THR A 277 -43.47 22.26 -9.58
C THR A 277 -43.55 22.77 -11.01
N VAL A 278 -42.52 22.51 -11.81
CA VAL A 278 -42.49 22.74 -13.27
C VAL A 278 -42.09 21.44 -13.96
N VAL A 279 -42.82 21.05 -15.01
CA VAL A 279 -42.56 19.84 -15.81
C VAL A 279 -42.45 20.22 -17.28
N THR A 280 -41.38 19.77 -17.95
CA THR A 280 -41.09 20.06 -19.36
C THR A 280 -40.58 18.82 -20.10
N GLY A 281 -40.87 18.72 -21.39
CA GLY A 281 -40.30 17.72 -22.29
C GLY A 281 -40.72 17.98 -23.73
N ASP A 282 -40.41 17.05 -24.64
CA ASP A 282 -40.75 17.17 -26.06
C ASP A 282 -42.27 16.91 -26.30
N THR A 283 -42.86 16.03 -25.49
CA THR A 283 -44.30 15.70 -25.49
C THR A 283 -44.83 15.46 -24.07
N LEU A 284 -46.09 15.81 -23.83
CA LEU A 284 -46.78 15.59 -22.56
C LEU A 284 -48.17 14.98 -22.85
N GLU A 285 -48.35 13.73 -22.43
CA GLU A 285 -49.61 12.99 -22.51
C GLU A 285 -50.27 12.99 -21.13
N THR A 286 -51.58 13.15 -21.07
CA THR A 286 -52.40 13.07 -19.86
C THR A 286 -53.44 11.98 -20.06
N LEU A 287 -53.67 11.18 -19.02
CA LEU A 287 -54.71 10.17 -18.97
C LEU A 287 -55.65 10.48 -17.80
N ALA A 288 -56.94 10.58 -18.11
CA ALA A 288 -58.02 10.81 -17.16
C ALA A 288 -59.02 9.66 -17.23
N GLU A 289 -59.46 9.18 -16.07
CA GLU A 289 -60.52 8.18 -15.93
C GLU A 289 -61.73 8.85 -15.28
N ASN A 290 -62.93 8.67 -15.83
CA ASN A 290 -64.14 9.35 -15.37
C ASN A 290 -63.94 10.88 -15.22
N ARG A 291 -63.26 11.50 -16.20
CA ARG A 291 -62.86 12.93 -16.21
C ARG A 291 -61.95 13.39 -15.07
N LYS A 292 -61.39 12.47 -14.26
CA LYS A 292 -60.39 12.77 -13.21
C LYS A 292 -58.98 12.38 -13.68
N LEU A 293 -58.03 13.31 -13.54
CA LEU A 293 -56.64 13.09 -13.95
C LEU A 293 -56.00 11.96 -13.13
N ARG A 294 -55.38 10.98 -13.80
CA ARG A 294 -54.75 9.80 -13.18
C ARG A 294 -53.26 9.69 -13.44
N LEU A 295 -52.82 10.07 -14.63
CA LEU A 295 -51.42 9.93 -15.05
C LEU A 295 -51.05 11.07 -15.99
N VAL A 296 -49.89 11.68 -15.76
CA VAL A 296 -49.21 12.57 -16.72
C VAL A 296 -47.91 11.90 -17.14
N VAL A 297 -47.71 11.70 -18.44
CA VAL A 297 -46.52 11.09 -19.03
C VAL A 297 -45.78 12.13 -19.86
N VAL A 298 -44.58 12.49 -19.45
CA VAL A 298 -43.71 13.41 -20.19
C VAL A 298 -42.60 12.60 -20.84
N ARG A 299 -42.36 12.81 -22.15
CA ARG A 299 -41.40 12.04 -22.94
C ARG A 299 -40.50 12.95 -23.76
N GLY A 300 -39.24 12.56 -23.88
CA GLY A 300 -38.20 13.32 -24.57
C GLY A 300 -37.69 14.45 -23.68
N ASN A 301 -36.44 14.33 -23.23
CA ASN A 301 -35.77 15.28 -22.32
C ASN A 301 -36.60 15.67 -21.08
N ALA A 302 -37.35 14.70 -20.53
CA ALA A 302 -38.33 14.94 -19.49
C ALA A 302 -37.63 15.44 -18.20
N THR A 303 -37.96 16.67 -17.82
CA THR A 303 -37.39 17.38 -16.67
C THR A 303 -38.49 17.86 -15.76
N MET A 304 -38.32 17.67 -14.45
CA MET A 304 -39.22 18.10 -13.41
C MET A 304 -38.43 18.85 -12.33
N ASP A 305 -38.71 20.15 -12.21
CA ASP A 305 -38.13 21.04 -11.19
C ASP A 305 -39.15 21.31 -10.09
N TYR A 306 -38.81 20.95 -8.86
CA TYR A 306 -39.56 21.27 -7.64
C TYR A 306 -38.81 22.33 -6.83
N ALA A 307 -39.55 23.32 -6.32
CA ALA A 307 -39.09 24.36 -5.41
C ALA A 307 -40.12 24.59 -4.30
N GLY A 308 -39.76 24.27 -3.06
CA GLY A 308 -40.65 24.42 -1.91
C GLY A 308 -40.89 25.89 -1.56
N MET A 309 -42.17 26.32 -1.56
CA MET A 309 -42.58 27.70 -1.24
C MET A 309 -43.34 27.86 0.09
N ARG A 310 -43.67 26.75 0.77
CA ARG A 310 -44.33 26.76 2.09
C ARG A 310 -43.33 26.89 3.22
N GLU A 311 -43.74 27.48 4.33
CA GLU A 311 -42.94 27.74 5.54
C GLU A 311 -42.12 26.52 6.05
N GLN A 312 -42.61 25.30 5.87
CA GLN A 312 -41.94 24.05 6.27
C GLN A 312 -40.86 23.55 5.29
N ASN A 313 -40.91 23.99 4.02
CA ASN A 313 -40.09 23.51 2.90
C ASN A 313 -39.40 24.67 2.14
N ALA A 314 -39.44 25.89 2.68
CA ALA A 314 -39.03 27.11 1.99
C ALA A 314 -37.53 27.07 1.61
N GLY A 315 -37.24 27.12 0.31
CA GLY A 315 -35.86 27.06 -0.21
C GLY A 315 -35.31 25.65 -0.45
N GLU A 316 -36.12 24.60 -0.23
CA GLU A 316 -35.87 23.24 -0.72
C GLU A 316 -36.01 23.20 -2.25
N THR A 317 -35.13 22.48 -2.94
CA THR A 317 -35.20 22.30 -4.41
C THR A 317 -34.86 20.88 -4.82
N SER A 318 -35.59 20.30 -5.77
CA SER A 318 -35.27 18.99 -6.37
C SER A 318 -35.44 19.05 -7.88
N ARG A 319 -34.44 18.59 -8.63
CA ARG A 319 -34.49 18.46 -10.10
C ARG A 319 -34.41 16.99 -10.49
N LEU A 320 -35.49 16.45 -11.03
CA LEU A 320 -35.60 15.09 -11.54
C LEU A 320 -35.60 15.09 -13.07
N THR A 321 -34.66 14.38 -13.70
CA THR A 321 -34.53 14.28 -15.16
C THR A 321 -34.52 12.82 -15.62
N GLY A 322 -35.02 12.55 -16.82
CA GLY A 322 -34.89 11.25 -17.50
C GLY A 322 -35.42 11.29 -18.94
N HIS A 323 -35.34 10.16 -19.66
CA HIS A 323 -35.93 10.06 -21.01
C HIS A 323 -37.47 10.14 -20.97
N ARG A 324 -38.07 9.67 -19.87
CA ARG A 324 -39.51 9.72 -19.59
C ARG A 324 -39.74 9.98 -18.10
N VAL A 325 -40.75 10.78 -17.77
CA VAL A 325 -41.25 10.96 -16.39
C VAL A 325 -42.75 10.66 -16.38
N ASP A 326 -43.16 9.70 -15.56
CA ASP A 326 -44.55 9.37 -15.26
C ASP A 326 -44.95 9.98 -13.91
N VAL A 327 -46.08 10.68 -13.87
CA VAL A 327 -46.65 11.33 -12.67
C VAL A 327 -48.01 10.72 -12.38
N TYR A 328 -48.10 9.89 -11.35
CA TYR A 328 -49.32 9.23 -10.91
C TYR A 328 -50.08 10.13 -9.93
N VAL A 329 -51.38 10.30 -10.18
CA VAL A 329 -52.27 11.21 -9.46
C VAL A 329 -53.45 10.44 -8.86
N GLU A 330 -53.69 10.63 -7.58
CA GLU A 330 -54.85 10.09 -6.86
C GLU A 330 -55.69 11.23 -6.25
N GLY A 331 -56.90 11.41 -6.78
CA GLY A 331 -57.75 12.55 -6.45
C GLY A 331 -57.09 13.87 -6.91
N ASP A 332 -56.84 14.76 -5.95
CA ASP A 332 -56.19 16.06 -6.14
C ASP A 332 -54.72 16.07 -5.68
N ARG A 333 -54.03 14.92 -5.67
CA ARG A 333 -52.66 14.79 -5.13
C ARG A 333 -51.80 13.88 -6.00
N ILE A 334 -50.52 14.24 -6.13
CA ILE A 334 -49.50 13.31 -6.66
C ILE A 334 -49.33 12.18 -5.64
N ASP A 335 -49.46 10.94 -6.09
CA ASP A 335 -49.15 9.72 -5.33
C ASP A 335 -47.67 9.35 -5.52
N SER A 336 -47.24 9.26 -6.77
CA SER A 336 -45.89 8.85 -7.10
C SER A 336 -45.38 9.43 -8.43
N LEU A 337 -44.06 9.54 -8.53
CA LEU A 337 -43.32 9.99 -9.71
C LEU A 337 -42.37 8.87 -10.12
N MET A 338 -42.20 8.63 -11.42
CA MET A 338 -41.24 7.65 -11.92
C MET A 338 -40.49 8.21 -13.14
N ALA A 339 -39.22 8.55 -12.96
CA ALA A 339 -38.29 8.86 -14.04
C ALA A 339 -37.62 7.58 -14.55
N VAL A 340 -37.56 7.41 -15.87
CA VAL A 340 -37.05 6.21 -16.55
C VAL A 340 -36.08 6.59 -17.66
N GLY A 341 -34.96 5.86 -17.74
CA GLY A 341 -33.91 6.04 -18.74
C GLY A 341 -32.96 7.17 -18.37
N GLN A 342 -31.76 6.80 -17.89
CA GLN A 342 -30.75 7.72 -17.34
C GLN A 342 -31.36 8.71 -16.33
N ALA A 343 -32.12 8.16 -15.39
CA ALA A 343 -32.83 8.96 -14.40
C ALA A 343 -31.82 9.55 -13.39
N VAL A 344 -31.90 10.87 -13.18
CA VAL A 344 -31.06 11.60 -12.21
C VAL A 344 -31.95 12.49 -11.35
N ASN A 345 -31.76 12.48 -10.04
CA ASN A 345 -32.36 13.43 -9.12
C ASN A 345 -31.27 14.22 -8.39
N ALA A 346 -31.33 15.55 -8.47
CA ALA A 346 -30.47 16.46 -7.74
C ALA A 346 -31.30 17.25 -6.72
N TYR A 347 -31.10 16.96 -5.44
CA TYR A 347 -31.78 17.57 -4.30
C TYR A 347 -30.85 18.56 -3.57
N SER A 348 -31.41 19.66 -3.08
CA SER A 348 -30.76 20.59 -2.16
C SER A 348 -31.72 21.00 -1.05
N SER A 349 -31.22 21.00 0.19
CA SER A 349 -31.97 21.48 1.36
C SER A 349 -32.18 23.00 1.32
N PRO A 350 -33.10 23.51 2.17
CA PRO A 350 -33.12 24.91 2.61
C PRO A 350 -31.76 25.38 3.15
N GLU A 351 -31.58 26.69 3.15
CA GLU A 351 -30.38 27.36 3.66
C GLU A 351 -30.47 27.56 5.18
N ARG A 352 -29.39 27.24 5.90
CA ARG A 352 -29.30 27.42 7.36
C ARG A 352 -28.22 28.47 7.67
N PRO A 353 -28.44 29.42 8.60
CA PRO A 353 -27.45 30.45 8.93
C PRO A 353 -26.08 29.86 9.29
N GLY A 354 -25.01 30.35 8.64
CA GLY A 354 -23.64 29.89 8.87
C GLY A 354 -23.27 28.52 8.30
N LYS A 355 -24.20 27.80 7.64
CA LYS A 355 -23.91 26.48 7.06
C LYS A 355 -24.17 26.40 5.56
N THR A 356 -23.44 25.53 4.87
CA THR A 356 -23.74 25.14 3.50
C THR A 356 -25.07 24.38 3.42
N ARG A 357 -25.71 24.40 2.25
CA ARG A 357 -26.90 23.58 1.97
C ARG A 357 -26.49 22.11 1.83
N GLU A 358 -27.26 21.21 2.44
CA GLU A 358 -27.13 19.77 2.19
C GLU A 358 -27.52 19.50 0.74
N ARG A 359 -26.77 18.65 0.04
CA ARG A 359 -27.06 18.29 -1.36
C ARG A 359 -26.98 16.79 -1.53
N ASN A 360 -27.90 16.24 -2.32
CA ASN A 360 -27.92 14.82 -2.61
C ASN A 360 -28.18 14.61 -4.10
N GLN A 361 -27.22 14.04 -4.81
CA GLN A 361 -27.39 13.67 -6.22
C GLN A 361 -27.44 12.15 -6.33
N ALA A 362 -28.51 11.61 -6.90
CA ALA A 362 -28.67 10.18 -7.13
C ALA A 362 -29.03 9.90 -8.59
N SER A 363 -28.51 8.81 -9.15
CA SER A 363 -28.74 8.40 -10.53
C SER A 363 -28.93 6.90 -10.67
N GLY A 364 -29.71 6.48 -11.67
CA GLY A 364 -29.90 5.08 -12.04
C GLY A 364 -30.76 4.92 -13.30
N ASP A 365 -31.12 3.69 -13.63
CA ASP A 365 -31.98 3.40 -14.79
C ASP A 365 -33.42 3.85 -14.54
N THR A 366 -33.88 3.79 -13.28
CA THR A 366 -35.20 4.27 -12.84
C THR A 366 -35.12 4.89 -11.45
N ILE A 367 -35.78 6.04 -11.27
CA ILE A 367 -36.01 6.69 -9.97
C ILE A 367 -37.52 6.81 -9.74
N THR A 368 -38.03 6.21 -8.66
CA THR A 368 -39.42 6.34 -8.23
C THR A 368 -39.52 7.12 -6.92
N VAL A 369 -40.25 8.23 -6.89
CA VAL A 369 -40.52 9.02 -5.68
C VAL A 369 -41.96 8.78 -5.25
N PHE A 370 -42.18 8.42 -3.98
CA PHE A 370 -43.49 8.16 -3.40
C PHE A 370 -43.86 9.26 -2.43
N PHE A 371 -45.13 9.69 -2.47
CA PHE A 371 -45.67 10.76 -1.64
C PHE A 371 -46.68 10.20 -0.65
N LYS A 372 -46.73 10.81 0.53
CA LYS A 372 -47.73 10.55 1.56
C LYS A 372 -48.06 11.86 2.26
N ASP A 373 -49.34 12.14 2.47
CA ASP A 373 -49.82 13.37 3.10
C ASP A 373 -49.26 14.67 2.47
N LYS A 374 -49.08 14.67 1.14
CA LYS A 374 -48.46 15.75 0.34
C LYS A 374 -46.97 16.02 0.64
N LYS A 375 -46.26 15.08 1.27
CA LYS A 375 -44.80 15.12 1.49
C LYS A 375 -44.14 13.90 0.84
N VAL A 376 -42.85 13.97 0.56
CA VAL A 376 -42.09 12.79 0.10
C VAL A 376 -41.98 11.79 1.26
N ASP A 377 -42.45 10.56 1.07
CA ASP A 377 -42.32 9.45 2.02
C ASP A 377 -41.01 8.69 1.77
N ARG A 378 -40.74 8.37 0.51
CA ARG A 378 -39.49 7.71 0.11
C ARG A 378 -39.16 7.92 -1.36
N ALA A 379 -37.87 7.89 -1.70
CA ALA A 379 -37.40 7.78 -3.07
C ALA A 379 -36.63 6.47 -3.25
N ARG A 380 -36.84 5.78 -4.37
CA ARG A 380 -36.19 4.52 -4.71
C ARG A 380 -35.46 4.65 -6.04
N VAL A 381 -34.20 4.24 -6.07
CA VAL A 381 -33.35 4.22 -7.27
C VAL A 381 -32.97 2.76 -7.55
N THR A 382 -33.11 2.33 -8.80
CA THR A 382 -32.85 0.95 -9.21
C THR A 382 -32.21 0.89 -10.58
N GLY A 383 -31.29 -0.07 -10.75
CA GLY A 383 -30.49 -0.23 -11.97
C GLY A 383 -29.36 0.78 -12.02
N SER A 384 -28.10 0.31 -12.00
CA SER A 384 -26.90 1.15 -11.94
C SER A 384 -26.97 2.27 -10.87
N ALA A 385 -27.57 1.96 -9.72
CA ALA A 385 -27.96 2.95 -8.74
C ALA A 385 -26.74 3.47 -7.96
N MET A 386 -26.47 4.77 -8.06
CA MET A 386 -25.34 5.44 -7.41
C MET A 386 -25.72 6.85 -6.96
N GLY A 387 -24.93 7.46 -6.08
CA GLY A 387 -25.09 8.86 -5.71
C GLY A 387 -23.99 9.45 -4.84
N GLU A 388 -24.11 10.75 -4.62
CA GLU A 388 -23.20 11.58 -3.82
C GLU A 388 -24.04 12.47 -2.88
N TYR A 389 -23.90 12.25 -1.57
CA TYR A 389 -24.46 13.09 -0.51
C TYR A 389 -23.37 14.02 0.04
N ARG A 390 -23.72 15.30 0.22
CA ARG A 390 -22.87 16.36 0.77
C ARG A 390 -23.56 16.95 1.98
N ALA A 391 -22.93 16.83 3.14
CA ALA A 391 -23.49 17.30 4.42
C ALA A 391 -23.40 18.83 4.57
N ALA A 392 -24.23 19.39 5.44
CA ALA A 392 -24.19 20.81 5.81
C ALA A 392 -23.05 21.10 6.80
N VAL A 393 -21.99 21.72 6.29
CA VAL A 393 -20.78 22.13 7.03
C VAL A 393 -20.80 23.63 7.29
N ASP A 394 -19.92 24.11 8.18
CA ASP A 394 -19.73 25.55 8.39
C ASP A 394 -19.24 26.22 7.09
N SER A 395 -19.85 27.35 6.72
CA SER A 395 -19.52 28.07 5.48
C SER A 395 -18.12 28.67 5.46
N THR A 396 -17.45 28.76 6.62
CA THR A 396 -16.08 29.27 6.76
C THR A 396 -14.99 28.19 6.63
N ASP A 397 -15.32 26.91 6.76
CA ASP A 397 -14.34 25.80 6.72
C ASP A 397 -14.23 25.19 5.32
N THR A 398 -13.29 25.73 4.53
CA THR A 398 -12.98 25.24 3.17
C THR A 398 -12.47 23.79 3.13
N LEU A 399 -11.91 23.25 4.21
CA LEU A 399 -11.46 21.85 4.26
C LEU A 399 -12.65 20.91 4.47
N SER A 400 -13.60 21.27 5.31
CA SER A 400 -14.84 20.48 5.49
C SER A 400 -15.74 20.54 4.25
N ILE A 401 -15.83 21.69 3.57
CA ILE A 401 -16.58 21.84 2.30
C ILE A 401 -16.09 20.87 1.20
N ALA A 402 -14.79 20.57 1.17
CA ALA A 402 -14.21 19.65 0.19
C ALA A 402 -14.35 18.17 0.59
N ASN A 403 -14.29 17.84 1.89
CA ASN A 403 -14.08 16.48 2.37
C ASN A 403 -15.30 15.82 3.05
N GLU A 404 -16.39 16.54 3.32
CA GLU A 404 -17.64 15.97 3.87
C GLU A 404 -18.58 15.46 2.75
N VAL A 405 -18.07 14.48 2.00
CA VAL A 405 -18.76 13.88 0.86
C VAL A 405 -18.87 12.37 1.07
N VAL A 406 -20.10 11.85 1.08
CA VAL A 406 -20.41 10.42 1.11
C VAL A 406 -20.84 9.99 -0.29
N ARG A 407 -20.07 9.13 -0.94
CA ARG A 407 -20.45 8.45 -2.18
C ARG A 407 -21.01 7.08 -1.86
N TYR A 408 -22.04 6.66 -2.58
CA TYR A 408 -22.67 5.37 -2.35
C TYR A 408 -23.22 4.78 -3.65
N ASP A 409 -23.21 3.46 -3.74
CA ASP A 409 -23.81 2.71 -4.85
C ASP A 409 -24.31 1.33 -4.40
N GLY A 410 -25.13 0.71 -5.26
CA GLY A 410 -25.67 -0.63 -5.07
C GLY A 410 -26.72 -0.99 -6.12
N GLN A 411 -27.34 -2.16 -5.98
CA GLN A 411 -28.41 -2.60 -6.89
C GLN A 411 -29.71 -1.80 -6.69
N ARG A 412 -29.99 -1.44 -5.43
CA ARG A 412 -31.14 -0.61 -5.03
C ARG A 412 -30.74 0.35 -3.93
N ILE A 413 -31.17 1.60 -4.08
CA ILE A 413 -31.03 2.66 -3.07
C ILE A 413 -32.43 3.14 -2.69
N GLU A 414 -32.72 3.26 -1.41
CA GLU A 414 -34.01 3.73 -0.89
C GLU A 414 -33.81 4.80 0.19
N PHE A 415 -34.19 6.03 -0.15
CA PHE A 415 -34.17 7.19 0.74
C PHE A 415 -35.50 7.24 1.49
N LEU A 416 -35.48 7.07 2.81
CA LEU A 416 -36.65 7.14 3.70
C LEU A 416 -36.68 8.53 4.35
N VAL A 417 -37.39 9.47 3.71
CA VAL A 417 -37.29 10.91 4.05
C VAL A 417 -37.79 11.21 5.48
N PRO A 418 -38.93 10.68 5.97
CA PRO A 418 -39.37 10.89 7.36
C PRO A 418 -38.44 10.30 8.44
N LYS A 419 -37.41 9.54 8.06
CA LYS A 419 -36.43 8.92 8.96
C LYS A 419 -35.01 9.44 8.78
N ASN A 420 -34.78 10.37 7.86
CA ASN A 420 -33.43 10.82 7.46
C ASN A 420 -32.48 9.65 7.16
N GLN A 421 -32.99 8.59 6.51
CA GLN A 421 -32.27 7.32 6.36
C GLN A 421 -32.08 6.93 4.88
N ILE A 422 -30.84 6.67 4.48
CA ILE A 422 -30.45 6.13 3.17
C ILE A 422 -30.17 4.64 3.33
N VAL A 423 -30.89 3.79 2.60
CA VAL A 423 -30.74 2.34 2.63
C VAL A 423 -30.18 1.85 1.30
N LEU A 424 -28.97 1.28 1.33
CA LEU A 424 -28.32 0.61 0.22
C LEU A 424 -28.58 -0.89 0.35
N ASP A 425 -29.14 -1.55 -0.66
CA ASP A 425 -29.48 -2.98 -0.64
C ASP A 425 -29.03 -3.69 -1.94
N GLY A 426 -28.40 -4.86 -1.76
CA GLY A 426 -27.80 -5.65 -2.83
C GLY A 426 -26.47 -5.06 -3.32
N LEU A 427 -25.35 -5.62 -2.87
CA LEU A 427 -23.98 -5.14 -3.16
C LEU A 427 -23.81 -3.65 -2.81
N ALA A 428 -24.08 -3.30 -1.55
CA ALA A 428 -23.95 -1.94 -1.06
C ALA A 428 -22.47 -1.56 -0.89
N HIS A 429 -22.06 -0.49 -1.57
CA HIS A 429 -20.73 0.10 -1.48
C HIS A 429 -20.86 1.58 -1.08
N LEU A 430 -20.02 2.03 -0.15
CA LEU A 430 -20.04 3.40 0.40
C LEU A 430 -18.60 3.88 0.62
N VAL A 431 -18.29 5.09 0.15
CA VAL A 431 -16.99 5.74 0.29
C VAL A 431 -17.17 7.08 1.01
N TYR A 432 -16.40 7.29 2.08
CA TYR A 432 -16.33 8.54 2.82
C TYR A 432 -14.88 8.84 3.22
N ARG A 433 -14.30 9.90 2.65
CA ARG A 433 -12.87 10.26 2.81
C ARG A 433 -11.94 9.07 2.48
N ASP A 434 -11.20 8.55 3.47
CA ASP A 434 -10.27 7.42 3.35
C ASP A 434 -10.92 6.06 3.69
N ILE A 435 -12.24 6.04 3.93
CA ILE A 435 -13.01 4.87 4.34
C ILE A 435 -13.80 4.33 3.14
N GLU A 436 -13.61 3.05 2.84
CA GLU A 436 -14.41 2.28 1.89
C GLU A 436 -15.13 1.15 2.63
N LEU A 437 -16.45 1.05 2.45
CA LEU A 437 -17.32 0.10 3.13
C LEU A 437 -18.12 -0.71 2.11
N ASN A 438 -17.97 -2.03 2.15
CA ASN A 438 -18.69 -2.99 1.31
C ASN A 438 -19.54 -3.92 2.18
N ALA A 439 -20.83 -4.10 1.88
CA ALA A 439 -21.70 -5.03 2.60
C ALA A 439 -22.89 -5.52 1.73
N LYS A 440 -23.65 -6.51 2.19
CA LYS A 440 -24.92 -6.86 1.54
C LYS A 440 -25.95 -5.73 1.63
N ARG A 441 -25.99 -5.04 2.77
CA ARG A 441 -26.91 -3.93 3.06
C ARG A 441 -26.27 -2.92 4.01
N VAL A 442 -26.40 -1.63 3.71
CA VAL A 442 -25.94 -0.53 4.55
C VAL A 442 -27.11 0.42 4.81
N GLU A 443 -27.30 0.79 6.07
CA GLU A 443 -28.29 1.76 6.51
C GLU A 443 -27.56 2.98 7.10
N PHE A 444 -27.67 4.13 6.45
CA PHE A 444 -27.02 5.39 6.85
C PHE A 444 -28.08 6.40 7.31
N ASP A 445 -27.98 6.87 8.55
CA ASP A 445 -28.78 7.95 9.14
C ASP A 445 -28.05 9.28 8.91
N SER A 446 -28.58 10.12 8.01
CA SER A 446 -27.94 11.37 7.59
C SER A 446 -28.07 12.50 8.61
N GLU A 447 -28.96 12.37 9.60
CA GLU A 447 -29.10 13.34 10.69
C GLU A 447 -28.10 13.06 11.81
N LYS A 448 -28.00 11.79 12.24
CA LYS A 448 -27.05 11.35 13.27
C LYS A 448 -25.65 11.09 12.74
N GLN A 449 -25.48 11.02 11.41
CA GLN A 449 -24.23 10.63 10.75
C GLN A 449 -23.72 9.25 11.19
N THR A 450 -24.66 8.32 11.46
CA THR A 450 -24.36 6.94 11.89
C THR A 450 -24.73 5.94 10.80
N LEU A 451 -23.91 4.91 10.61
CA LEU A 451 -24.13 3.83 9.66
C LEU A 451 -24.16 2.45 10.32
N VAL A 452 -25.01 1.58 9.79
CA VAL A 452 -25.18 0.18 10.21
C VAL A 452 -25.08 -0.72 8.98
N ALA A 453 -24.08 -1.59 8.95
CA ALA A 453 -23.83 -2.48 7.82
C ALA A 453 -24.01 -3.95 8.22
N ARG A 454 -24.67 -4.73 7.35
CA ARG A 454 -25.11 -6.12 7.61
C ARG A 454 -24.82 -7.03 6.43
N GLY A 455 -24.60 -8.31 6.74
CA GLY A 455 -24.30 -9.34 5.74
C GLY A 455 -22.87 -9.17 5.23
N THR A 456 -21.94 -9.68 6.03
CA THR A 456 -20.48 -9.64 5.83
C THR A 456 -19.93 -8.24 5.47
N PRO A 457 -20.15 -7.20 6.32
CA PRO A 457 -19.47 -5.92 6.15
C PRO A 457 -17.95 -6.05 6.18
N GLN A 458 -17.30 -5.44 5.19
CA GLN A 458 -15.87 -5.20 5.07
C GLN A 458 -15.63 -3.69 5.03
N ILE A 459 -14.87 -3.17 5.98
CA ILE A 459 -14.35 -1.79 5.95
C ILE A 459 -12.85 -1.82 5.63
N LEU A 460 -12.42 -0.87 4.80
CA LEU A 460 -11.04 -0.60 4.45
C LEU A 460 -10.75 0.86 4.81
N GLU A 461 -9.77 1.10 5.68
CA GLU A 461 -9.36 2.44 6.11
C GLU A 461 -7.84 2.54 5.97
N LYS A 462 -7.34 3.39 5.06
CA LYS A 462 -5.89 3.62 4.82
C LYS A 462 -5.04 2.35 4.55
N GLY A 463 -5.68 1.29 4.06
CA GLY A 463 -5.05 -0.01 3.77
C GLY A 463 -5.33 -1.10 4.82
N ASP A 464 -5.84 -0.73 6.00
CA ASP A 464 -6.20 -1.70 7.04
C ASP A 464 -7.60 -2.27 6.77
N LYS A 465 -7.70 -3.60 6.73
CA LYS A 465 -8.94 -4.33 6.42
C LYS A 465 -9.54 -4.95 7.68
N LEU A 466 -10.83 -4.68 7.91
CA LEU A 466 -11.61 -5.20 9.03
C LEU A 466 -12.94 -5.76 8.50
N ASN A 467 -13.16 -7.05 8.73
CA ASN A 467 -14.37 -7.78 8.35
C ASN A 467 -15.19 -8.09 9.61
N GLY A 468 -16.51 -8.29 9.48
CA GLY A 468 -17.34 -8.87 10.53
C GLY A 468 -18.73 -9.27 10.04
N HIS A 469 -19.65 -9.61 10.94
CA HIS A 469 -21.03 -9.96 10.59
C HIS A 469 -21.99 -8.75 10.64
N LEU A 470 -21.82 -7.91 11.67
CA LEU A 470 -22.57 -6.69 11.90
C LEU A 470 -21.60 -5.56 12.26
N MET A 471 -21.77 -4.40 11.66
CA MET A 471 -20.96 -3.22 11.91
C MET A 471 -21.84 -2.01 12.20
N THR A 472 -21.41 -1.21 13.17
CA THR A 472 -21.95 0.11 13.49
C THR A 472 -20.81 1.11 13.50
N TYR A 473 -21.00 2.29 12.92
CA TYR A 473 -19.97 3.34 12.86
C TYR A 473 -20.63 4.71 12.92
N ASP A 474 -19.96 5.66 13.55
CA ASP A 474 -20.38 7.04 13.75
C ASP A 474 -19.36 7.94 13.04
N LEU A 475 -19.76 8.61 11.97
CA LEU A 475 -18.84 9.38 11.11
C LEU A 475 -18.29 10.63 11.82
N GLY A 476 -19.10 11.25 12.68
CA GLY A 476 -18.73 12.49 13.38
C GLY A 476 -17.66 12.28 14.46
N SER A 477 -17.74 11.17 15.21
CA SER A 477 -16.76 10.79 16.23
C SER A 477 -15.68 9.82 15.73
N ARG A 478 -15.85 9.24 14.52
CA ARG A 478 -15.04 8.16 13.94
C ARG A 478 -14.93 6.92 14.83
N THR A 479 -15.91 6.70 15.71
CA THR A 479 -15.99 5.51 16.55
C THR A 479 -16.90 4.47 15.91
N GLY A 480 -16.65 3.20 16.19
CA GLY A 480 -17.44 2.11 15.59
C GLY A 480 -17.26 0.80 16.32
N THR A 481 -18.26 -0.08 16.21
CA THR A 481 -18.24 -1.43 16.79
C THR A 481 -18.56 -2.45 15.71
N VAL A 482 -17.69 -3.45 15.57
CA VAL A 482 -17.84 -4.61 14.69
C VAL A 482 -18.00 -5.86 15.55
N TYR A 483 -18.99 -6.69 15.22
CA TYR A 483 -19.29 -7.96 15.88
C TYR A 483 -18.82 -9.14 15.03
N GLU A 484 -18.32 -10.18 15.70
CA GLU A 484 -17.67 -11.35 15.09
C GLU A 484 -16.57 -10.91 14.11
N ALA A 485 -15.69 -10.05 14.60
CA ALA A 485 -14.79 -9.26 13.78
C ALA A 485 -13.44 -9.95 13.57
N GLN A 486 -12.91 -9.87 12.36
CA GLN A 486 -11.56 -10.29 12.01
C GLN A 486 -10.84 -9.16 11.27
N THR A 487 -9.65 -8.81 11.73
CA THR A 487 -8.74 -7.88 11.03
C THR A 487 -7.36 -8.49 10.88
N ALA A 488 -6.72 -8.18 9.74
CA ALA A 488 -5.31 -8.42 9.53
C ALA A 488 -4.59 -7.07 9.64
N TYR A 489 -3.66 -6.95 10.59
CA TYR A 489 -2.79 -5.78 10.71
C TYR A 489 -1.33 -6.23 10.60
N GLU A 490 -0.62 -5.67 9.63
CA GLU A 490 0.78 -5.96 9.32
C GLU A 490 1.10 -7.43 8.94
N ARG A 491 1.25 -8.35 9.91
CA ARG A 491 1.28 -9.83 9.72
C ARG A 491 0.53 -10.57 10.84
N GLY A 492 -0.14 -9.82 11.71
CA GLY A 492 -0.95 -10.35 12.80
C GLY A 492 -2.41 -10.46 12.36
N LEU A 493 -3.04 -11.57 12.70
CA LEU A 493 -4.47 -11.78 12.56
C LEU A 493 -5.11 -11.72 13.94
N TYR A 494 -6.10 -10.84 14.05
CA TYR A 494 -6.84 -10.56 15.27
C TYR A 494 -8.29 -10.91 15.01
N ARG A 495 -8.86 -11.79 15.84
CA ARG A 495 -10.28 -12.15 15.82
C ARG A 495 -10.89 -11.79 17.17
N GLY A 496 -12.15 -11.40 17.23
CA GLY A 496 -12.87 -11.25 18.51
C GLY A 496 -14.36 -11.00 18.37
N ASP A 497 -15.13 -11.42 19.37
CA ASP A 497 -16.59 -11.31 19.41
C ASP A 497 -17.08 -9.88 19.18
N ARG A 498 -16.33 -8.90 19.70
CA ARG A 498 -16.62 -7.47 19.57
C ARG A 498 -15.34 -6.64 19.55
N ILE A 499 -15.09 -5.97 18.44
CA ILE A 499 -14.01 -4.97 18.28
C ILE A 499 -14.64 -3.59 18.22
N ARG A 500 -14.24 -2.69 19.12
CA ARG A 500 -14.68 -1.29 19.18
C ARG A 500 -13.51 -0.34 18.89
N LYS A 501 -13.60 0.47 17.83
CA LYS A 501 -12.72 1.61 17.60
C LYS A 501 -13.09 2.71 18.60
N ALA A 502 -12.18 3.00 19.52
CA ALA A 502 -12.36 3.97 20.61
C ALA A 502 -11.77 5.36 20.30
N GLY A 503 -11.05 5.46 19.17
CA GLY A 503 -10.45 6.67 18.60
C GLY A 503 -9.62 6.29 17.37
N ASP A 504 -8.98 7.27 16.71
CA ASP A 504 -8.28 7.04 15.44
C ASP A 504 -7.17 5.96 15.55
N ASP A 505 -6.44 5.87 16.68
CA ASP A 505 -5.32 4.92 16.89
C ASP A 505 -5.60 3.82 17.96
N GLN A 506 -6.83 3.61 18.43
CA GLN A 506 -7.14 2.63 19.50
C GLN A 506 -8.34 1.71 19.18
N LEU A 507 -8.12 0.40 19.28
CA LEU A 507 -9.15 -0.64 19.22
C LEU A 507 -9.26 -1.38 20.57
N ASP A 508 -10.47 -1.49 21.12
CA ASP A 508 -10.80 -2.33 22.27
C ASP A 508 -11.41 -3.66 21.76
N VAL A 509 -10.86 -4.81 22.14
CA VAL A 509 -11.33 -6.14 21.74
C VAL A 509 -11.83 -6.92 22.96
N LEU A 510 -13.05 -7.44 22.86
CA LEU A 510 -13.62 -8.38 23.82
C LEU A 510 -13.55 -9.81 23.26
N HIS A 511 -13.11 -10.76 24.10
CA HIS A 511 -12.83 -12.16 23.73
C HIS A 511 -11.96 -12.25 22.46
N GLY A 512 -10.80 -11.60 22.52
CA GLY A 512 -9.87 -11.56 21.42
C GLY A 512 -9.02 -12.83 21.30
N SER A 513 -8.57 -13.12 20.08
CA SER A 513 -7.45 -14.03 19.82
C SER A 513 -6.48 -13.40 18.82
N TYR A 514 -5.19 -13.65 19.02
CA TYR A 514 -4.08 -13.16 18.20
C TYR A 514 -3.23 -14.32 17.69
N SER A 515 -2.87 -14.32 16.40
CA SER A 515 -1.94 -15.26 15.78
C SER A 515 -1.26 -14.65 14.55
N THR A 516 -0.06 -15.13 14.19
CA THR A 516 0.55 -14.86 12.85
C THR A 516 0.26 -15.97 11.83
N CYS A 517 -0.66 -16.90 12.14
CA CYS A 517 -1.10 -17.97 11.26
C CYS A 517 -2.44 -17.61 10.59
N ASP A 518 -2.46 -17.65 9.27
CA ASP A 518 -3.59 -17.33 8.37
C ASP A 518 -4.56 -18.49 8.13
N LEU A 519 -4.20 -19.70 8.57
CA LEU A 519 -5.11 -20.84 8.61
C LEU A 519 -6.36 -20.54 9.43
N GLU A 520 -7.49 -21.11 9.02
CA GLU A 520 -8.77 -21.02 9.73
C GLU A 520 -8.62 -21.48 11.18
N GLN A 521 -8.02 -22.68 11.37
CA GLN A 521 -7.51 -23.16 12.66
C GLN A 521 -6.00 -22.87 12.75
N PRO A 522 -5.56 -21.83 13.47
CA PRO A 522 -4.15 -21.48 13.52
C PRO A 522 -3.36 -22.50 14.35
N HIS A 523 -2.11 -22.75 13.95
CA HIS A 523 -1.22 -23.66 14.68
C HIS A 523 -0.97 -23.24 16.13
N TYR A 524 -1.07 -21.95 16.42
CA TYR A 524 -0.99 -21.37 17.75
C TYR A 524 -1.85 -20.10 17.80
N HIS A 525 -2.34 -19.73 18.98
CA HIS A 525 -2.93 -18.41 19.20
C HIS A 525 -2.83 -17.98 20.66
N PHE A 526 -2.83 -16.67 20.90
CA PHE A 526 -2.99 -16.09 22.24
C PHE A 526 -4.42 -15.62 22.39
N SER A 527 -5.18 -16.22 23.30
CA SER A 527 -6.55 -15.82 23.63
C SER A 527 -6.55 -14.91 24.86
N SER A 528 -7.44 -13.90 24.89
CA SER A 528 -7.64 -13.03 26.04
C SER A 528 -9.05 -12.48 26.09
N ARG A 529 -9.63 -12.42 27.30
CA ARG A 529 -10.96 -11.82 27.50
C ARG A 529 -10.97 -10.32 27.14
N TRP A 530 -9.88 -9.61 27.41
CA TRP A 530 -9.74 -8.19 27.09
C TRP A 530 -8.43 -7.96 26.34
N MET A 531 -8.47 -7.32 25.19
CA MET A 531 -7.29 -6.76 24.53
C MET A 531 -7.54 -5.28 24.20
N LYS A 532 -6.48 -4.48 24.25
CA LYS A 532 -6.47 -3.12 23.72
C LYS A 532 -5.32 -3.00 22.75
N ILE A 533 -5.62 -2.68 21.49
CA ILE A 533 -4.66 -2.49 20.41
C ILE A 533 -4.43 -1.00 20.25
N TYR A 534 -3.20 -0.55 20.47
CA TYR A 534 -2.72 0.76 20.06
C TYR A 534 -2.07 0.59 18.69
N LEU A 535 -2.69 1.15 17.65
CA LEU A 535 -2.20 1.02 16.27
C LEU A 535 -0.78 1.60 16.18
N LYS A 536 0.10 0.91 15.44
CA LYS A 536 1.54 1.25 15.26
C LYS A 536 2.41 1.23 16.53
N ASP A 537 1.88 0.81 17.68
CA ASP A 537 2.61 0.76 18.96
C ASP A 537 2.58 -0.65 19.58
N LYS A 538 1.49 -1.04 20.25
CA LYS A 538 1.40 -2.30 21.04
C LYS A 538 -0.03 -2.75 21.29
N LEU A 539 -0.20 -4.05 21.54
CA LEU A 539 -1.42 -4.65 22.05
C LEU A 539 -1.21 -5.09 23.50
N VAL A 540 -2.08 -4.64 24.41
CA VAL A 540 -2.09 -5.04 25.82
C VAL A 540 -3.26 -5.98 26.05
N ALA A 541 -3.00 -7.20 26.50
CA ALA A 541 -4.02 -8.21 26.73
C ALA A 541 -4.01 -8.72 28.18
N LYS A 542 -5.20 -9.00 28.76
CA LYS A 542 -5.36 -9.54 30.11
C LYS A 542 -6.69 -10.30 30.33
N PRO A 543 -6.67 -11.45 31.05
CA PRO A 543 -5.55 -12.37 31.17
C PRO A 543 -5.27 -13.05 29.82
N VAL A 544 -4.03 -13.47 29.57
CA VAL A 544 -3.60 -14.07 28.30
C VAL A 544 -3.38 -15.56 28.48
N VAL A 545 -3.94 -16.38 27.60
CA VAL A 545 -3.68 -17.82 27.53
C VAL A 545 -3.11 -18.15 26.16
N PHE A 546 -1.93 -18.76 26.15
CA PHE A 546 -1.27 -19.25 24.95
C PHE A 546 -1.75 -20.68 24.65
N TYR A 547 -2.30 -20.86 23.46
CA TYR A 547 -2.79 -22.14 22.95
C TYR A 547 -1.91 -22.65 21.80
N LEU A 548 -1.59 -23.95 21.84
CA LEU A 548 -1.05 -24.68 20.70
C LEU A 548 -2.19 -25.51 20.08
N ARG A 549 -2.63 -25.14 18.87
CA ARG A 549 -3.97 -25.44 18.36
C ARG A 549 -5.06 -25.10 19.40
N ASN A 550 -5.58 -26.11 20.09
CA ASN A 550 -6.66 -26.00 21.09
C ASN A 550 -6.20 -26.39 22.51
N ILE A 551 -4.91 -26.67 22.72
CA ILE A 551 -4.36 -27.07 24.02
C ILE A 551 -3.79 -25.82 24.71
N PRO A 552 -4.29 -25.41 25.90
CA PRO A 552 -3.69 -24.32 26.66
C PRO A 552 -2.33 -24.76 27.23
N VAL A 553 -1.27 -24.03 26.91
CA VAL A 553 0.11 -24.36 27.31
C VAL A 553 0.60 -23.44 28.43
N LEU A 554 0.20 -22.17 28.43
CA LEU A 554 0.63 -21.17 29.41
C LEU A 554 -0.47 -20.13 29.64
N ALA A 555 -0.64 -19.68 30.87
CA ALA A 555 -1.52 -18.57 31.23
C ALA A 555 -0.71 -17.47 31.95
N LEU A 556 -0.92 -16.21 31.56
CA LEU A 556 -0.27 -15.02 32.10
C LEU A 556 -1.33 -13.99 32.56
N PRO A 557 -1.10 -13.26 33.66
CA PRO A 557 -2.07 -12.28 34.17
C PRO A 557 -2.28 -11.10 33.20
N PHE A 558 -1.25 -10.75 32.45
CA PHE A 558 -1.30 -9.86 31.29
C PHE A 558 -0.07 -10.11 30.40
N TYR A 559 -0.12 -9.66 29.15
CA TYR A 559 1.04 -9.59 28.26
C TYR A 559 0.93 -8.35 27.35
N VAL A 560 2.08 -7.83 26.91
CA VAL A 560 2.17 -6.69 26.00
C VAL A 560 2.86 -7.15 24.72
N PHE A 561 2.09 -7.29 23.65
CA PHE A 561 2.56 -7.65 22.32
C PHE A 561 2.96 -6.37 21.57
N PRO A 562 4.25 -6.10 21.32
CA PRO A 562 4.64 -4.96 20.50
C PRO A 562 4.17 -5.17 19.04
N ILE A 563 3.59 -4.13 18.45
CA ILE A 563 3.08 -4.11 17.07
C ILE A 563 3.96 -3.24 16.17
N LYS A 564 4.67 -2.25 16.75
CA LYS A 564 5.59 -1.37 16.03
C LYS A 564 6.68 -2.19 15.30
N PRO A 565 6.91 -1.96 13.99
CA PRO A 565 8.02 -2.56 13.27
C PRO A 565 9.38 -1.99 13.74
N GLY A 566 10.42 -2.82 13.74
CA GLY A 566 11.75 -2.47 14.26
C GLY A 566 11.97 -2.96 15.70
N ARG A 567 13.17 -2.70 16.23
CA ARG A 567 13.63 -3.24 17.53
C ARG A 567 12.76 -2.79 18.71
N HIS A 568 12.33 -3.73 19.54
CA HIS A 568 11.53 -3.47 20.76
C HIS A 568 11.74 -4.56 21.82
N SER A 569 11.28 -4.31 23.04
CA SER A 569 11.46 -5.24 24.17
C SER A 569 10.35 -6.29 24.25
N GLY A 570 10.70 -7.54 24.58
CA GLY A 570 9.77 -8.68 24.59
C GLY A 570 10.40 -9.95 25.17
N PHE A 571 9.61 -10.96 25.48
CA PHE A 571 10.15 -12.27 25.90
C PHE A 571 10.68 -13.04 24.70
N LEU A 572 11.80 -13.75 24.85
CA LEU A 572 12.34 -14.71 23.85
C LEU A 572 11.45 -15.96 23.69
N PHE A 573 10.23 -15.93 24.20
CA PHE A 573 9.26 -17.01 24.18
C PHE A 573 8.47 -16.98 22.86
N PRO A 574 8.17 -18.13 22.22
CA PRO A 574 8.58 -19.48 22.58
C PRO A 574 9.79 -19.90 21.73
N GLN A 575 11.02 -19.79 22.25
CA GLN A 575 12.24 -20.32 21.60
C GLN A 575 13.09 -21.21 22.52
N PHE A 576 12.43 -21.94 23.43
CA PHE A 576 13.10 -22.85 24.35
C PHE A 576 13.85 -23.97 23.61
N GLU A 577 15.04 -24.28 24.12
CA GLU A 577 15.76 -25.51 23.79
C GLU A 577 15.53 -26.51 24.92
N PHE A 578 14.91 -27.64 24.61
CA PHE A 578 14.73 -28.75 25.52
C PHE A 578 15.49 -29.97 24.99
N GLY A 579 16.29 -30.58 25.86
CA GLY A 579 17.24 -31.59 25.42
C GLY A 579 17.84 -32.39 26.56
N PHE A 580 18.76 -33.27 26.18
CA PHE A 580 19.52 -34.11 27.09
C PHE A 580 21.00 -34.10 26.71
N SER A 581 21.85 -33.93 27.73
CA SER A 581 23.29 -34.18 27.66
C SER A 581 23.61 -35.38 28.53
N ASN A 582 24.48 -36.28 28.04
CA ASN A 582 24.97 -37.41 28.84
C ASN A 582 25.80 -37.00 30.07
N ARG A 583 26.12 -35.70 30.24
CA ARG A 583 26.82 -35.14 31.40
C ARG A 583 25.92 -34.26 32.26
N SER A 584 25.16 -33.34 31.66
CA SER A 584 24.29 -32.40 32.40
C SER A 584 22.86 -32.89 32.62
N GLY A 585 22.49 -34.07 32.09
CA GLY A 585 21.14 -34.61 32.15
C GLY A 585 20.18 -33.86 31.25
N GLN A 586 18.89 -33.82 31.63
CA GLN A 586 17.90 -32.99 30.97
C GLN A 586 18.21 -31.50 31.20
N PHE A 587 17.90 -30.66 30.22
CA PHE A 587 18.06 -29.22 30.34
C PHE A 587 16.95 -28.44 29.64
N LEU A 588 16.74 -27.21 30.13
CA LEU A 588 15.91 -26.19 29.51
C LEU A 588 16.78 -24.93 29.34
N ARG A 589 16.95 -24.45 28.10
CA ARG A 589 17.75 -23.26 27.78
C ARG A 589 16.95 -22.20 27.01
N ASN A 590 17.49 -20.98 26.97
CA ASN A 590 16.95 -19.78 26.32
C ASN A 590 15.65 -19.24 26.95
N ALA A 591 15.45 -19.40 28.26
CA ALA A 591 14.34 -18.74 28.95
C ALA A 591 14.71 -17.28 29.27
N GLY A 592 14.29 -16.32 28.44
CA GLY A 592 14.79 -14.95 28.59
C GLY A 592 13.91 -13.82 28.07
N TYR A 593 14.39 -12.60 28.29
CA TYR A 593 13.78 -11.34 27.95
C TYR A 593 14.78 -10.48 27.17
N TYR A 594 14.32 -9.94 26.05
CA TYR A 594 15.04 -8.98 25.24
C TYR A 594 14.60 -7.56 25.62
N TRP A 595 15.55 -6.70 25.95
CA TRP A 595 15.32 -5.33 26.38
C TRP A 595 16.04 -4.36 25.44
N ALA A 596 15.27 -3.51 24.77
CA ALA A 596 15.74 -2.46 23.88
C ALA A 596 15.23 -1.11 24.38
N PRO A 597 15.97 -0.42 25.28
CA PRO A 597 15.53 0.82 25.90
C PRO A 597 15.61 2.06 24.99
N ASN A 598 16.39 2.01 23.91
CA ASN A 598 16.53 3.08 22.91
C ASN A 598 17.04 2.51 21.57
N ASP A 599 17.30 3.36 20.58
CA ASP A 599 17.77 2.94 19.23
C ASP A 599 19.28 2.63 19.17
N TYR A 600 20.05 2.95 20.21
CA TYR A 600 21.50 2.75 20.24
C TYR A 600 21.97 1.54 21.06
N MET A 601 21.13 0.95 21.92
CA MET A 601 21.52 -0.22 22.72
C MET A 601 20.41 -1.27 22.89
N ASP A 602 20.84 -2.53 23.06
CA ASP A 602 20.02 -3.65 23.50
C ASP A 602 20.72 -4.50 24.56
N LEU A 603 19.92 -5.25 25.32
CA LEU A 603 20.33 -6.23 26.32
C LEU A 603 19.39 -7.44 26.27
N THR A 604 19.96 -8.62 26.00
CA THR A 604 19.30 -9.91 26.14
C THR A 604 19.67 -10.52 27.48
N LEU A 605 18.68 -10.77 28.34
CA LEU A 605 18.83 -11.55 29.57
C LEU A 605 18.21 -12.92 29.38
N ALA A 606 18.91 -14.00 29.69
CA ALA A 606 18.39 -15.36 29.60
C ALA A 606 18.84 -16.22 30.80
N ALA A 607 18.02 -17.21 31.15
CA ALA A 607 18.29 -18.21 32.15
C ALA A 607 18.22 -19.61 31.54
N ASP A 608 19.11 -20.48 31.99
CA ASP A 608 19.13 -21.90 31.66
C ASP A 608 19.17 -22.75 32.94
N TYR A 609 18.59 -23.95 32.86
CA TYR A 609 18.55 -24.92 33.95
C TYR A 609 19.00 -26.30 33.47
N TYR A 610 19.80 -26.98 34.28
CA TYR A 610 20.35 -28.31 34.03
C TYR A 610 20.03 -29.25 35.21
N GLN A 611 19.68 -30.51 34.93
CA GLN A 611 19.12 -31.42 35.94
C GLN A 611 20.13 -32.29 36.67
N ALA A 612 21.12 -32.90 35.98
CA ALA A 612 21.96 -33.95 36.59
C ALA A 612 22.94 -33.39 37.63
N GLN A 613 23.43 -32.18 37.39
CA GLN A 613 24.00 -31.32 38.43
C GLN A 613 23.11 -30.06 38.40
N PRO A 614 22.27 -29.83 39.43
CA PRO A 614 21.39 -28.68 39.47
C PRO A 614 22.18 -27.37 39.37
N SER A 615 22.20 -26.79 38.16
CA SER A 615 22.92 -25.56 37.84
C SER A 615 21.94 -24.55 37.25
N TYR A 616 21.99 -23.33 37.79
CA TYR A 616 21.29 -22.16 37.25
C TYR A 616 22.30 -21.28 36.52
N VAL A 617 22.13 -21.12 35.21
CA VAL A 617 23.00 -20.28 34.39
C VAL A 617 22.24 -19.03 34.00
N MET A 618 22.72 -17.85 34.41
CA MET A 618 22.26 -16.55 33.92
C MET A 618 23.20 -16.05 32.82
N ARG A 619 22.61 -15.53 31.75
CA ARG A 619 23.30 -14.97 30.58
C ARG A 619 22.83 -13.54 30.32
N ALA A 620 23.77 -12.65 30.04
CA ALA A 620 23.53 -11.26 29.67
C ALA A 620 24.37 -10.91 28.43
N GLU A 621 23.73 -10.72 27.27
CA GLU A 621 24.38 -10.20 26.06
C GLU A 621 23.85 -8.80 25.78
N GLY A 622 24.70 -7.78 25.82
CA GLY A 622 24.31 -6.42 25.45
C GLY A 622 25.13 -5.87 24.29
N ASN A 623 24.47 -5.18 23.36
CA ASN A 623 25.13 -4.48 22.25
C ASN A 623 24.81 -2.99 22.35
N TYR A 624 25.76 -2.14 21.98
CA TYR A 624 25.54 -0.70 21.90
C TYR A 624 26.34 -0.08 20.76
N LYS A 625 25.71 0.81 20.00
CA LYS A 625 26.27 1.41 18.80
C LYS A 625 25.66 2.78 18.51
N LEU A 626 26.54 3.77 18.32
CA LEU A 626 26.21 5.09 17.80
C LEU A 626 27.13 5.37 16.61
N MET A 627 26.55 5.51 15.42
CA MET A 627 27.32 5.64 14.17
C MET A 627 28.33 6.80 14.26
N TYR A 628 29.55 6.53 13.79
CA TYR A 628 30.70 7.46 13.83
C TYR A 628 31.17 7.89 15.24
N VAL A 629 30.63 7.29 16.31
CA VAL A 629 31.06 7.58 17.69
C VAL A 629 31.55 6.31 18.39
N PHE A 630 30.72 5.28 18.56
CA PHE A 630 31.12 4.03 19.22
C PHE A 630 30.37 2.78 18.71
N ASP A 631 30.96 1.61 18.91
CA ASP A 631 30.38 0.28 18.68
C ASP A 631 30.95 -0.67 19.76
N GLY A 632 30.10 -1.50 20.37
CA GLY A 632 30.51 -2.39 21.43
C GLY A 632 29.51 -3.51 21.74
N ARG A 633 30.02 -4.56 22.39
CA ARG A 633 29.27 -5.72 22.87
C ARG A 633 29.84 -6.15 24.21
N PHE A 634 28.99 -6.61 25.12
CA PHE A 634 29.40 -7.40 26.27
C PHE A 634 28.60 -8.70 26.32
N GLU A 635 29.22 -9.76 26.78
CA GLU A 635 28.62 -11.06 27.07
C GLU A 635 29.09 -11.53 28.44
N GLY A 636 28.16 -11.58 29.38
CA GLY A 636 28.35 -12.15 30.71
C GLY A 636 27.60 -13.47 30.85
N ARG A 637 28.25 -14.46 31.46
CA ARG A 637 27.62 -15.69 31.93
C ARG A 637 27.98 -15.90 33.40
N PHE A 638 27.00 -16.21 34.22
CA PHE A 638 27.15 -16.57 35.63
C PHE A 638 26.45 -17.92 35.86
N GLU A 639 27.13 -18.88 36.48
CA GLU A 639 26.59 -20.19 36.84
C GLU A 639 26.68 -20.39 38.36
N ARG A 640 25.54 -20.71 38.97
CA ARG A 640 25.45 -21.26 40.32
C ARG A 640 25.22 -22.76 40.23
N ASN A 641 26.14 -23.57 40.74
CA ASN A 641 25.99 -25.01 40.83
C ASN A 641 25.57 -25.40 42.26
N GLU A 642 24.32 -25.83 42.46
CA GLU A 642 23.78 -26.08 43.80
C GLU A 642 24.39 -27.32 44.47
N ALA A 643 24.85 -28.31 43.70
CA ALA A 643 25.47 -29.52 44.26
C ALA A 643 26.86 -29.24 44.87
N THR A 644 27.60 -28.28 44.32
CA THR A 644 28.96 -27.92 44.77
C THR A 644 29.04 -26.58 45.51
N GLN A 645 27.94 -25.80 45.51
CA GLN A 645 27.87 -24.43 46.01
C GLN A 645 28.93 -23.48 45.40
N ARG A 646 29.38 -23.80 44.18
CA ARG A 646 30.37 -23.04 43.41
C ARG A 646 29.68 -21.98 42.55
N ASP A 647 30.26 -20.79 42.55
CA ASP A 647 29.94 -19.71 41.63
C ASP A 647 31.05 -19.60 40.58
N ASP A 648 30.70 -19.74 39.31
CA ASP A 648 31.60 -19.48 38.20
C ASP A 648 31.02 -18.41 37.26
N TYR A 649 31.90 -17.61 36.66
CA TYR A 649 31.53 -16.59 35.69
C TYR A 649 32.50 -16.54 34.51
N VAL A 650 32.01 -16.02 33.38
CA VAL A 650 32.76 -15.53 32.21
C VAL A 650 32.25 -14.14 31.83
N LEU A 651 33.18 -13.25 31.46
CA LEU A 651 32.90 -11.95 30.88
C LEU A 651 33.79 -11.74 29.65
N ASP A 652 33.21 -11.66 28.46
CA ASP A 652 33.87 -11.10 27.26
C ASP A 652 33.23 -9.75 26.95
N ALA A 653 34.04 -8.73 26.71
CA ALA A 653 33.57 -7.39 26.37
C ALA A 653 34.47 -6.79 25.31
N TRP A 654 33.88 -6.07 24.37
CA TRP A 654 34.57 -5.34 23.33
C TRP A 654 33.92 -3.97 23.11
N HIS A 655 34.76 -2.98 22.85
CA HIS A 655 34.40 -1.60 22.65
C HIS A 655 35.36 -0.96 21.63
N THR A 656 34.84 -0.20 20.69
CA THR A 656 35.60 0.74 19.87
C THR A 656 34.90 2.10 19.91
N GLN A 657 35.66 3.17 20.05
CA GLN A 657 35.16 4.53 20.04
C GLN A 657 36.10 5.44 19.24
N ASP A 658 35.55 6.15 18.27
CA ASP A 658 36.25 7.21 17.56
C ASP A 658 36.04 8.52 18.35
N VAL A 659 36.93 8.76 19.33
CA VAL A 659 36.90 9.93 20.23
C VAL A 659 37.07 11.24 19.44
N SER A 660 37.78 11.18 18.32
CA SER A 660 37.74 12.19 17.26
C SER A 660 38.12 11.53 15.92
N PRO A 661 37.97 12.19 14.75
CA PRO A 661 38.40 11.62 13.46
C PRO A 661 39.88 11.22 13.37
N ARG A 662 40.69 11.65 14.35
CA ARG A 662 42.11 11.31 14.50
C ARG A 662 42.42 10.44 15.71
N THR A 663 41.44 10.17 16.59
CA THR A 663 41.66 9.52 17.89
C THR A 663 40.72 8.35 18.07
N ARG A 664 41.27 7.14 18.22
CA ARG A 664 40.50 5.91 18.37
C ARG A 664 40.88 5.15 19.63
N LEU A 665 39.88 4.83 20.43
CA LEU A 665 39.95 3.94 21.58
C LEU A 665 39.43 2.57 21.17
N ILE A 666 40.14 1.50 21.56
CA ILE A 666 39.68 0.12 21.45
C ILE A 666 39.92 -0.54 22.81
N ALA A 667 38.89 -1.14 23.39
CA ALA A 667 39.01 -1.94 24.60
C ALA A 667 38.45 -3.35 24.36
N ARG A 668 39.15 -4.35 24.90
CA ARG A 668 38.71 -5.74 24.98
C ARG A 668 38.98 -6.25 26.39
N GLY A 669 37.97 -6.84 27.02
CA GLY A 669 38.09 -7.61 28.26
C GLY A 669 37.73 -9.06 28.01
N ASN A 670 38.49 -9.99 28.58
CA ASN A 670 38.14 -11.39 28.62
C ASN A 670 38.59 -11.97 29.96
N PHE A 671 37.62 -12.40 30.77
CA PHE A 671 37.80 -12.83 32.14
C PHE A 671 37.01 -14.12 32.39
N VAL A 672 37.61 -15.02 33.18
CA VAL A 672 36.95 -16.20 33.74
C VAL A 672 37.21 -16.23 35.24
N SER A 673 36.23 -16.75 35.97
CA SER A 673 36.33 -17.15 37.38
C SER A 673 37.46 -18.14 37.64
N SER A 674 37.53 -19.22 36.86
CA SER A 674 38.37 -20.37 37.14
C SER A 674 38.81 -21.13 35.88
N ARG A 675 39.93 -21.86 35.99
CA ARG A 675 40.41 -22.78 34.95
C ARG A 675 39.38 -23.88 34.64
N ASP A 676 38.78 -24.43 35.69
CA ASP A 676 37.89 -25.59 35.55
C ASP A 676 36.58 -25.21 34.86
N TYR A 677 36.08 -23.98 35.02
CA TYR A 677 34.87 -23.54 34.34
C TYR A 677 35.02 -23.61 32.82
N ASN A 678 36.14 -23.10 32.28
CA ASN A 678 36.45 -23.28 30.85
C ASN A 678 36.73 -24.76 30.51
N ALA A 679 37.24 -25.59 31.42
CA ALA A 679 37.36 -27.03 31.17
C ALA A 679 36.01 -27.78 31.22
N SER A 680 35.03 -27.25 31.95
CA SER A 680 33.81 -27.93 32.35
C SER A 680 32.98 -28.37 31.14
N ALA A 681 32.40 -29.55 31.24
CA ALA A 681 31.56 -30.17 30.21
C ALA A 681 30.07 -30.14 30.60
N THR A 682 29.72 -29.26 31.54
CA THR A 682 28.41 -29.20 32.20
C THR A 682 27.63 -27.95 31.79
N SER A 683 28.34 -26.86 31.51
CA SER A 683 27.87 -25.47 31.41
C SER A 683 27.45 -25.01 30.00
N GLY A 684 27.33 -25.92 29.03
CA GLY A 684 26.97 -25.60 27.64
C GLY A 684 27.99 -24.71 26.91
N ALA A 685 29.25 -24.68 27.35
CA ALA A 685 30.34 -24.02 26.64
C ALA A 685 30.77 -24.85 25.41
N THR A 686 30.97 -24.21 24.26
CA THR A 686 31.40 -24.92 23.04
C THR A 686 32.81 -25.50 23.21
N LEU A 687 33.14 -26.60 22.51
CA LEU A 687 34.50 -27.17 22.55
C LEU A 687 35.59 -26.12 22.25
N ALA A 688 35.34 -25.19 21.33
CA ALA A 688 36.29 -24.13 21.00
C ALA A 688 36.54 -23.18 22.19
N GLN A 689 35.50 -22.79 22.93
CA GLN A 689 35.64 -22.04 24.18
C GLN A 689 36.38 -22.87 25.24
N ARG A 690 36.06 -24.17 25.34
CA ARG A 690 36.68 -25.07 26.32
C ARG A 690 38.16 -25.37 26.07
N LEU A 691 38.60 -25.29 24.82
CA LEU A 691 40.01 -25.38 24.43
C LEU A 691 40.76 -24.05 24.57
N ASN A 692 40.09 -22.93 24.85
CA ASN A 692 40.78 -21.65 25.01
C ASN A 692 41.40 -21.51 26.41
N ARG A 693 42.74 -21.50 26.46
CA ARG A 693 43.54 -21.40 27.68
C ARG A 693 44.22 -20.05 27.89
N PHE A 694 44.20 -19.20 26.87
CA PHE A 694 44.75 -17.85 26.92
C PHE A 694 43.64 -16.81 26.94
N LEU A 695 43.64 -15.97 27.97
CA LEU A 695 42.71 -14.85 28.10
C LEU A 695 43.48 -13.55 27.83
N THR A 696 43.04 -12.77 26.86
CA THR A 696 43.64 -11.48 26.52
C THR A 696 42.66 -10.35 26.79
N SER A 697 43.12 -9.35 27.55
CA SER A 697 42.40 -8.10 27.80
C SER A 697 43.32 -6.95 27.43
N THR A 698 42.89 -6.08 26.53
CA THR A 698 43.73 -5.04 25.93
C THR A 698 42.95 -3.75 25.85
N VAL A 699 43.56 -2.62 26.23
CA VAL A 699 43.02 -1.28 25.98
C VAL A 699 44.07 -0.51 25.18
N SER A 700 43.70 -0.06 23.98
CA SER A 700 44.57 0.74 23.12
C SER A 700 43.91 2.06 22.75
N LEU A 701 44.68 3.14 22.85
CA LEU A 701 44.31 4.48 22.41
C LEU A 701 45.32 4.91 21.35
N SER A 702 44.87 5.16 20.12
CA SER A 702 45.71 5.66 19.03
C SER A 702 45.28 7.06 18.62
N HIS A 703 46.24 7.94 18.37
CA HIS A 703 46.04 9.30 17.88
C HIS A 703 46.95 9.55 16.66
N ALA A 704 46.35 9.93 15.52
CA ALA A 704 47.04 10.23 14.29
C ALA A 704 47.08 11.75 14.05
N ALA A 705 48.16 12.40 14.47
CA ALA A 705 48.48 13.76 14.08
C ALA A 705 49.19 13.78 12.71
N ASP A 706 49.13 14.90 11.99
CA ASP A 706 49.75 15.03 10.66
C ASP A 706 51.28 14.81 10.66
N TRP A 707 51.91 15.00 11.82
CA TRP A 707 53.36 14.88 12.04
C TRP A 707 53.77 13.63 12.84
N ALA A 708 52.83 12.93 13.50
CA ALA A 708 53.12 11.72 14.27
C ALA A 708 51.88 10.85 14.56
N SER A 709 52.12 9.55 14.64
CA SER A 709 51.22 8.57 15.23
C SER A 709 51.62 8.30 16.68
N ILE A 710 50.68 8.49 17.60
CA ILE A 710 50.83 8.19 19.03
C ILE A 710 49.94 6.99 19.34
N SER A 711 50.44 6.05 20.11
CA SER A 711 49.64 4.92 20.60
C SER A 711 50.00 4.58 22.04
N ALA A 712 48.99 4.49 22.90
CA ALA A 712 49.09 3.93 24.23
C ALA A 712 48.41 2.56 24.24
N VAL A 713 49.06 1.54 24.81
CA VAL A 713 48.53 0.19 24.93
C VAL A 713 48.73 -0.33 26.35
N LEU A 714 47.63 -0.73 26.97
CA LEU A 714 47.58 -1.58 28.14
C LEU A 714 47.22 -2.99 27.67
N ASP A 715 47.96 -4.00 28.10
CA ASP A 715 47.67 -5.40 27.77
C ASP A 715 47.80 -6.29 29.00
N ARG A 716 46.93 -7.29 29.10
CA ARG A 716 46.89 -8.32 30.12
C ARG A 716 46.63 -9.66 29.44
N ARG A 717 47.63 -10.53 29.41
CA ARG A 717 47.51 -11.92 28.97
C ARG A 717 47.61 -12.85 30.17
N GLN A 718 46.60 -13.67 30.37
CA GLN A 718 46.59 -14.74 31.37
C GLN A 718 46.65 -16.10 30.68
N ASP A 719 47.45 -17.01 31.24
CA ASP A 719 47.50 -18.43 30.89
C ASP A 719 46.91 -19.22 32.05
N LEU A 720 45.88 -20.04 31.77
CA LEU A 720 45.15 -20.81 32.77
C LEU A 720 45.83 -22.15 33.13
N ASP A 721 46.78 -22.63 32.32
CA ASP A 721 47.47 -23.92 32.51
C ASP A 721 48.95 -23.77 32.92
N ALA A 722 49.51 -22.55 32.92
CA ALA A 722 50.94 -22.30 33.17
C ALA A 722 51.49 -22.88 34.48
N ASP A 723 50.69 -22.92 35.55
CA ASP A 723 51.09 -23.41 36.87
C ASP A 723 51.09 -24.95 36.96
N GLU A 724 50.45 -25.64 36.01
CA GLU A 724 50.23 -27.09 36.06
C GLU A 724 51.51 -27.90 35.86
N GLY A 725 52.47 -27.37 35.09
CA GLY A 725 53.74 -28.05 34.80
C GLY A 725 54.67 -28.22 36.02
N ILE A 726 54.31 -27.66 37.18
CA ILE A 726 55.02 -27.83 38.46
C ILE A 726 54.11 -28.33 39.60
N LYS A 727 52.84 -28.66 39.32
CA LYS A 727 51.95 -29.30 40.30
C LYS A 727 52.21 -30.81 40.33
N ASP A 728 52.01 -31.39 41.51
CA ASP A 728 51.88 -32.84 41.64
C ASP A 728 50.50 -33.26 41.07
N ASP A 729 50.44 -34.35 40.32
CA ASP A 729 49.18 -34.87 39.76
C ASP A 729 48.42 -35.78 40.74
N GLY A 730 49.06 -36.14 41.87
CA GLY A 730 48.45 -36.89 42.97
C GLY A 730 48.22 -38.38 42.67
N PHE A 731 48.82 -38.93 41.61
CA PHE A 731 48.60 -40.33 41.20
C PHE A 731 49.86 -41.21 41.31
N GLY A 732 50.25 -41.52 42.56
CA GLY A 732 50.82 -42.83 42.93
C GLY A 732 52.05 -43.34 42.15
N GLY A 733 52.88 -42.45 41.62
CA GLY A 733 54.10 -42.77 40.88
C GLY A 733 55.34 -42.12 41.51
N ALA A 734 56.54 -42.49 41.04
CA ALA A 734 57.76 -41.81 41.44
C ALA A 734 57.81 -40.38 40.85
N VAL A 735 57.28 -39.42 41.60
CA VAL A 735 57.15 -38.01 41.19
C VAL A 735 58.53 -37.40 40.93
N PRO A 736 58.72 -36.61 39.85
CA PRO A 736 59.88 -35.76 39.72
C PRO A 736 59.82 -34.66 40.80
N ILE A 737 60.49 -34.88 41.93
CA ILE A 737 60.58 -33.90 43.02
C ILE A 737 61.37 -32.67 42.51
N PHE A 738 60.64 -31.68 42.03
CA PHE A 738 61.17 -30.36 41.70
C PHE A 738 61.79 -29.75 42.97
N LYS A 739 62.92 -29.07 42.84
CA LYS A 739 63.55 -28.45 44.03
C LYS A 739 62.73 -27.22 44.43
N PRO A 740 62.57 -26.92 45.73
CA PRO A 740 62.08 -25.62 46.17
C PRO A 740 62.84 -24.49 45.47
N GLY A 741 62.11 -23.53 44.91
CA GLY A 741 62.61 -22.49 44.00
C GLY A 741 62.54 -22.83 42.50
N THR A 742 62.13 -24.04 42.08
CA THR A 742 61.86 -24.34 40.67
C THR A 742 60.68 -23.51 40.16
N VAL A 743 60.91 -22.71 39.10
CA VAL A 743 59.92 -21.80 38.51
C VAL A 743 59.20 -22.49 37.34
N ALA A 744 57.91 -22.20 37.16
CA ALA A 744 57.13 -22.64 36.01
C ALA A 744 57.72 -22.12 34.69
N SER A 745 57.61 -22.93 33.62
CA SER A 745 58.17 -22.61 32.31
C SER A 745 57.50 -21.43 31.60
N LEU A 746 56.25 -21.12 31.97
CA LEU A 746 55.46 -20.02 31.42
C LEU A 746 54.94 -19.10 32.54
N PRO A 747 54.82 -17.78 32.28
CA PRO A 747 54.11 -16.87 33.18
C PRO A 747 52.59 -17.09 33.10
N ASN A 748 51.94 -17.24 34.26
CA ASN A 748 50.49 -17.32 34.35
C ASN A 748 49.79 -15.97 34.11
N LEU A 749 50.51 -14.86 34.32
CA LEU A 749 50.04 -13.52 34.02
C LEU A 749 51.17 -12.66 33.45
N VAL A 750 50.91 -12.06 32.30
CA VAL A 750 51.77 -11.04 31.68
C VAL A 750 50.94 -9.77 31.56
N THR A 751 51.48 -8.65 32.04
CA THR A 751 50.85 -7.33 31.96
C THR A 751 51.82 -6.32 31.37
N ASN A 752 51.28 -5.40 30.57
CA ASN A 752 52.01 -4.32 29.94
C ASN A 752 51.29 -3.02 30.25
N ALA A 753 51.88 -2.17 31.09
CA ALA A 753 51.19 -1.01 31.65
C ALA A 753 52.15 0.14 32.04
N PRO A 754 52.15 1.28 31.31
CA PRO A 754 51.69 1.46 29.94
C PRO A 754 52.81 1.20 28.91
N SER A 755 52.47 0.66 27.75
CA SER A 755 53.29 0.82 26.55
C SER A 755 52.88 2.09 25.83
N LEU A 756 53.85 2.92 25.46
CA LEU A 756 53.64 4.14 24.70
C LEU A 756 54.51 4.08 23.45
N SER A 757 53.95 4.28 22.26
CA SER A 757 54.71 4.38 21.01
C SER A 757 54.40 5.67 20.26
N LEU A 758 55.45 6.27 19.71
CA LEU A 758 55.45 7.49 18.91
C LEU A 758 56.14 7.19 17.58
N GLY A 759 55.39 7.09 16.48
CA GLY A 759 55.93 6.85 15.14
C GLY A 759 55.77 8.08 14.25
N PHE A 760 56.85 8.59 13.68
CA PHE A 760 56.82 9.70 12.73
C PHE A 760 56.52 9.16 11.32
N PRO A 761 55.68 9.83 10.51
CA PRO A 761 55.35 9.36 9.18
C PRO A 761 56.59 9.37 8.28
N THR A 762 56.87 8.24 7.63
CA THR A 762 57.99 8.12 6.69
C THR A 762 57.79 9.07 5.52
N ARG A 763 58.62 10.12 5.44
CA ARG A 763 58.59 11.13 4.38
C ARG A 763 59.95 11.22 3.69
N THR A 764 59.97 11.62 2.43
CA THR A 764 61.23 11.92 1.75
C THR A 764 61.84 13.18 2.34
N ILE A 765 63.15 13.22 2.55
CA ILE A 765 63.85 14.40 3.07
C ILE A 765 63.65 15.58 2.09
N GLY A 766 63.63 15.32 0.78
CA GLY A 766 63.33 16.35 -0.22
C GLY A 766 61.95 17.02 -0.05
N SER A 767 60.96 16.34 0.53
CA SER A 767 59.61 16.91 0.77
C SER A 767 59.51 17.83 2.00
N TRP A 768 60.60 18.04 2.73
CA TRP A 768 60.60 18.91 3.91
C TRP A 768 60.57 20.38 3.49
N GLY A 769 59.77 21.20 4.18
CA GLY A 769 59.63 22.63 3.86
C GLY A 769 60.93 23.44 3.88
N LEU A 770 61.97 22.95 4.58
CA LEU A 770 63.32 23.53 4.58
C LEU A 770 64.05 23.41 3.23
N PHE A 771 63.74 22.38 2.44
CA PHE A 771 64.43 22.08 1.18
C PHE A 771 63.61 22.40 -0.07
N LYS A 772 62.35 22.79 0.10
CA LYS A 772 61.43 23.12 -0.99
C LYS A 772 62.02 24.20 -1.92
N ASP A 773 61.84 24.00 -3.23
CA ASP A 773 62.34 24.88 -4.30
C ASP A 773 63.89 24.97 -4.37
N THR A 774 64.61 24.05 -3.71
CA THR A 774 66.09 23.96 -3.76
C THR A 774 66.59 22.71 -4.49
N LYS A 775 67.89 22.68 -4.85
CA LYS A 775 68.54 21.46 -5.38
C LYS A 775 68.52 20.28 -4.41
N ALA A 776 68.30 20.50 -3.11
CA ALA A 776 68.20 19.42 -2.12
C ALA A 776 66.86 18.69 -2.20
N GLU A 777 65.76 19.35 -2.61
CA GLU A 777 64.46 18.71 -2.84
C GLU A 777 64.58 17.57 -3.86
N THR A 778 65.19 17.85 -5.01
CA THR A 778 65.37 16.85 -6.08
C THR A 778 66.44 15.81 -5.74
N ALA A 779 67.55 16.21 -5.09
CA ALA A 779 68.61 15.28 -4.68
C ALA A 779 68.14 14.22 -3.66
N PHE A 780 67.27 14.61 -2.72
CA PHE A 780 66.71 13.73 -1.68
C PHE A 780 65.25 13.33 -1.94
N ALA A 781 64.76 13.46 -3.17
CA ALA A 781 63.40 13.09 -3.56
C ALA A 781 63.08 11.58 -3.42
N SER A 782 64.11 10.73 -3.39
CA SER A 782 63.99 9.27 -3.20
C SER A 782 64.49 8.78 -1.83
N THR A 783 64.97 9.69 -0.98
CA THR A 783 65.58 9.38 0.32
C THR A 783 64.56 9.60 1.44
N TYR A 784 64.10 8.51 2.04
CA TYR A 784 63.10 8.48 3.11
C TYR A 784 63.76 8.45 4.50
N LEU A 785 63.25 9.28 5.41
CA LEU A 785 63.53 9.16 6.84
C LEU A 785 62.34 8.49 7.53
N SER A 786 62.62 7.49 8.35
CA SER A 786 61.69 6.88 9.31
C SER A 786 62.23 7.07 10.73
N ALA A 787 61.33 7.33 11.68
CA ALA A 787 61.68 7.44 13.10
C ALA A 787 60.54 6.90 13.95
N SER A 788 60.86 6.12 14.98
CA SER A 788 59.88 5.62 15.94
C SER A 788 60.50 5.48 17.33
N MET A 789 59.70 5.76 18.36
CA MET A 789 60.05 5.59 19.76
C MET A 789 59.01 4.70 20.44
N ARG A 790 59.44 3.89 21.41
CA ARG A 790 58.58 3.01 22.20
C ARG A 790 59.07 2.94 23.64
N TYR A 791 58.21 3.29 24.59
CA TYR A 791 58.34 2.94 26.00
C TYR A 791 57.49 1.69 26.32
N LEU A 792 57.99 0.89 27.25
CA LEU A 792 57.37 -0.35 27.68
C LEU A 792 57.63 -0.59 29.18
N SER A 793 56.60 -1.00 29.90
CA SER A 793 56.68 -1.50 31.28
C SER A 793 55.93 -2.82 31.37
N LEU A 794 56.69 -3.93 31.44
CA LEU A 794 56.20 -5.31 31.36
C LEU A 794 56.33 -5.97 32.74
N SER A 795 55.23 -6.37 33.39
CA SER A 795 55.24 -7.18 34.60
C SER A 795 54.80 -8.62 34.31
N THR A 796 55.63 -9.59 34.68
CA THR A 796 55.36 -11.02 34.53
C THR A 796 55.24 -11.68 35.90
N ARG A 797 54.14 -12.41 36.12
CA ARG A 797 53.95 -13.28 37.28
C ARG A 797 54.18 -14.73 36.87
N GLN A 798 54.96 -15.44 37.66
CA GLN A 798 55.33 -16.84 37.46
C GLN A 798 55.17 -17.61 38.77
N ALA A 799 54.58 -18.79 38.67
CA ALA A 799 54.54 -19.75 39.76
C ALA A 799 55.92 -20.36 40.02
N TYR A 800 56.18 -20.72 41.27
CA TYR A 800 57.36 -21.50 41.67
C TYR A 800 57.02 -22.47 42.81
N VAL A 801 57.79 -23.55 42.92
CA VAL A 801 57.69 -24.49 44.04
C VAL A 801 58.18 -23.81 45.32
N ASP A 802 57.28 -23.48 46.24
CA ASP A 802 57.61 -22.87 47.54
C ASP A 802 58.11 -23.96 48.50
N ARG A 803 57.28 -24.98 48.73
CA ARG A 803 57.56 -26.12 49.61
C ARG A 803 56.71 -27.33 49.25
N TYR A 804 56.97 -28.46 49.90
CA TYR A 804 56.11 -29.64 49.89
C TYR A 804 55.37 -29.75 51.22
N ASP A 805 54.05 -29.97 51.16
CA ASP A 805 53.25 -30.40 52.31
C ASP A 805 53.11 -31.92 52.26
N TYR A 806 53.59 -32.61 53.30
CA TYR A 806 53.58 -34.08 53.39
C TYR A 806 52.48 -34.53 54.33
N ARG A 807 51.61 -35.43 53.86
CA ARG A 807 50.51 -36.01 54.65
C ARG A 807 50.69 -37.51 54.76
N ASP A 808 50.55 -38.03 55.97
CA ASP A 808 50.42 -39.46 56.20
C ASP A 808 49.13 -39.93 55.53
N ASN A 809 49.25 -40.88 54.60
CA ASN A 809 48.11 -41.41 53.85
C ASN A 809 47.37 -42.54 54.59
N GLY A 810 47.74 -42.83 55.85
CA GLY A 810 47.10 -43.81 56.71
C GLY A 810 47.41 -45.27 56.35
N ALA A 811 48.18 -45.50 55.28
CA ALA A 811 48.66 -46.81 54.85
C ALA A 811 50.16 -47.00 55.11
N GLY A 812 50.79 -46.10 55.90
CA GLY A 812 52.22 -46.11 56.18
C GLY A 812 53.08 -45.42 55.10
N GLY A 813 52.46 -44.66 54.20
CA GLY A 813 53.13 -43.81 53.20
C GLY A 813 52.95 -42.32 53.47
N LEU A 814 53.84 -41.51 52.92
CA LEU A 814 53.74 -40.06 52.90
C LEU A 814 53.34 -39.60 51.49
N ASP A 815 52.15 -39.04 51.34
CA ASP A 815 51.77 -38.30 50.13
C ASP A 815 52.39 -36.91 50.19
N SER A 816 53.03 -36.47 49.11
CA SER A 816 53.49 -35.09 48.95
C SER A 816 52.49 -34.28 48.14
N THR A 817 52.33 -33.00 48.48
CA THR A 817 51.64 -32.03 47.62
C THR A 817 52.51 -30.79 47.44
N THR A 818 52.67 -30.34 46.19
CA THR A 818 53.46 -29.15 45.88
C THR A 818 52.71 -27.88 46.28
N VAL A 819 53.26 -27.10 47.22
CA VAL A 819 52.79 -25.75 47.53
C VAL A 819 53.45 -24.78 46.55
N ILE A 820 52.64 -23.98 45.86
CA ILE A 820 53.10 -23.05 44.82
C ILE A 820 53.09 -21.62 45.35
N GLY A 821 54.26 -20.99 45.32
CA GLY A 821 54.43 -19.55 45.48
C GLY A 821 54.29 -18.81 44.14
N GLN A 822 54.11 -17.49 44.20
CA GLN A 822 54.01 -16.63 43.02
C GLN A 822 55.09 -15.55 43.09
N ARG A 823 55.87 -15.39 42.02
CA ARG A 823 56.91 -14.37 41.89
C ARG A 823 56.54 -13.41 40.78
N GLU A 824 56.57 -12.11 41.07
CA GLU A 824 56.37 -11.07 40.07
C GLU A 824 57.70 -10.37 39.74
N THR A 825 57.94 -10.12 38.45
CA THR A 825 59.14 -9.46 37.92
C THR A 825 58.72 -8.40 36.91
N THR A 826 59.17 -7.16 37.10
CA THR A 826 58.88 -6.06 36.18
C THR A 826 60.14 -5.65 35.41
N ARG A 827 60.04 -5.54 34.08
CA ARG A 827 61.06 -4.94 33.21
C ARG A 827 60.55 -3.65 32.59
N ARG A 828 61.39 -2.62 32.53
CA ARG A 828 61.10 -1.34 31.85
C ARG A 828 62.16 -0.98 30.82
N GLY A 829 61.73 -0.47 29.68
CA GLY A 829 62.65 -0.06 28.63
C GLY A 829 62.07 1.03 27.74
N MET A 830 62.96 1.79 27.11
CA MET A 830 62.63 2.73 26.05
C MET A 830 63.53 2.45 24.85
N ALA A 831 62.97 2.38 23.65
CA ALA A 831 63.70 2.22 22.39
C ALA A 831 63.38 3.36 21.43
N ALA A 832 64.35 3.77 20.63
CA ALA A 832 64.19 4.70 19.52
C ALA A 832 64.94 4.15 18.28
N ASN A 833 64.19 3.92 17.21
CA ASN A 833 64.67 3.43 15.93
C ASN A 833 64.61 4.56 14.90
N PHE A 834 65.72 4.80 14.20
CA PHE A 834 65.84 5.74 13.10
C PHE A 834 66.30 4.99 11.86
N GLY A 835 65.71 5.28 10.70
CA GLY A 835 66.05 4.62 9.44
C GLY A 835 66.11 5.62 8.30
N LEU A 836 67.22 5.59 7.55
CA LEU A 836 67.41 6.35 6.33
C LEU A 836 67.49 5.37 5.15
N SER A 837 66.55 5.42 4.21
CA SER A 837 66.51 4.50 3.06
C SER A 837 66.25 5.23 1.77
N ASP A 838 66.99 4.91 0.71
CA ASP A 838 66.91 5.60 -0.58
C ASP A 838 66.45 4.62 -1.66
N SER A 839 65.25 4.81 -2.22
CA SER A 839 64.59 3.83 -3.11
C SER A 839 64.56 4.33 -4.55
N ARG A 840 65.34 3.70 -5.44
CA ARG A 840 65.47 4.09 -6.85
C ARG A 840 65.16 2.95 -7.81
N ARG A 841 64.48 3.28 -8.92
CA ARG A 841 64.26 2.36 -10.04
C ARG A 841 65.31 2.58 -11.11
N LEU A 842 66.31 1.72 -11.15
CA LEU A 842 67.39 1.70 -12.14
C LEU A 842 66.95 0.95 -13.40
N PHE A 843 67.41 1.41 -14.56
CA PHE A 843 67.19 0.81 -15.89
C PHE A 843 65.71 0.58 -16.28
N GLY A 844 64.75 1.13 -15.53
CA GLY A 844 63.32 0.91 -15.73
C GLY A 844 62.78 -0.44 -15.24
N TRP A 845 63.61 -1.35 -14.69
CA TRP A 845 63.15 -2.68 -14.24
C TRP A 845 63.78 -3.17 -12.92
N LEU A 846 64.91 -2.62 -12.50
CA LEU A 846 65.60 -2.99 -11.26
C LEU A 846 65.29 -1.95 -10.17
N ASN A 847 64.59 -2.35 -9.11
CA ASN A 847 64.45 -1.51 -7.93
C ASN A 847 65.63 -1.78 -6.98
N LEU A 848 66.32 -0.73 -6.57
CA LEU A 848 67.44 -0.77 -5.63
C LEU A 848 67.09 0.13 -4.43
N THR A 849 67.19 -0.43 -3.22
CA THR A 849 66.94 0.29 -1.96
C THR A 849 68.05 0.03 -0.94
N PRO A 850 69.16 0.79 -0.96
CA PRO A 850 70.05 0.93 0.19
C PRO A 850 69.33 1.59 1.36
N GLY A 851 69.72 1.23 2.58
CA GLY A 851 69.31 1.94 3.79
C GLY A 851 70.17 1.62 5.00
N VAL A 852 70.25 2.58 5.92
CA VAL A 852 70.97 2.50 7.19
C VAL A 852 69.98 2.72 8.33
N PHE A 853 70.03 1.86 9.33
CA PHE A 853 69.16 1.89 10.50
C PHE A 853 69.99 2.03 11.77
N VAL A 854 69.52 2.82 12.72
CA VAL A 854 70.10 3.00 14.06
C VAL A 854 69.02 2.64 15.07
N ASN A 855 69.30 1.65 15.92
CA ASN A 855 68.45 1.26 17.04
C ASN A 855 69.15 1.67 18.33
N SER A 856 68.49 2.46 19.15
CA SER A 856 68.96 2.86 20.47
C SER A 856 67.95 2.45 21.52
N ALA A 857 68.40 1.95 22.66
CA ALA A 857 67.53 1.51 23.74
C ALA A 857 68.14 1.78 25.12
N VAL A 858 67.30 2.14 26.08
CA VAL A 858 67.63 2.32 27.49
C VAL A 858 66.88 1.26 28.27
N PHE A 859 67.63 0.42 28.98
CA PHE A 859 67.12 -0.70 29.77
C PHE A 859 67.15 -0.35 31.26
N ASP A 860 66.14 -0.79 32.00
CA ASP A 860 66.07 -0.63 33.45
C ASP A 860 67.24 -1.26 34.20
N TYR A 861 67.66 -2.45 33.77
CA TYR A 861 68.92 -3.08 34.15
C TYR A 861 69.45 -4.02 33.07
N ASP A 862 70.76 -4.30 33.13
CA ASP A 862 71.45 -5.27 32.26
C ASP A 862 71.74 -6.61 32.98
N GLN A 863 72.26 -7.59 32.24
CA GLN A 863 72.67 -8.90 32.78
C GLN A 863 73.84 -8.84 33.80
N GLN A 864 74.42 -7.65 34.04
CA GLN A 864 75.44 -7.40 35.06
C GLN A 864 74.86 -6.68 36.29
N GLY A 865 73.54 -6.48 36.35
CA GLY A 865 72.85 -5.81 37.46
C GLY A 865 73.00 -4.29 37.49
N ARG A 866 73.63 -3.68 36.47
CA ARG A 866 73.74 -2.21 36.35
C ARG A 866 72.38 -1.66 35.97
N LYS A 867 71.97 -0.52 36.57
CA LYS A 867 70.66 0.09 36.36
C LYS A 867 70.72 1.25 35.35
N VAL A 868 69.63 1.47 34.61
CA VAL A 868 69.43 2.54 33.62
C VAL A 868 70.57 2.56 32.59
N VAL A 869 70.65 1.50 31.79
CA VAL A 869 71.78 1.25 30.89
C VAL A 869 71.38 1.59 29.44
N PRO A 870 71.95 2.64 28.82
CA PRO A 870 71.77 2.92 27.40
C PRO A 870 72.63 1.99 26.53
N ALA A 871 72.12 1.71 25.33
CA ALA A 871 72.74 0.89 24.30
C ALA A 871 72.35 1.42 22.92
N ALA A 872 73.24 1.32 21.93
CA ALA A 872 72.95 1.72 20.55
C ALA A 872 73.69 0.83 19.56
N THR A 873 73.01 0.44 18.48
CA THR A 873 73.55 -0.32 17.35
C THR A 873 73.13 0.32 16.04
N TRP A 874 73.82 -0.02 14.97
CA TRP A 874 73.42 0.35 13.62
C TRP A 874 73.55 -0.84 12.68
N SER A 875 72.76 -0.84 11.61
CA SER A 875 72.83 -1.81 10.54
C SER A 875 72.70 -1.12 9.19
N SER A 876 73.23 -1.75 8.15
CA SER A 876 73.06 -1.34 6.76
C SER A 876 72.40 -2.47 5.98
N SER A 877 71.53 -2.12 5.06
CA SER A 877 70.88 -3.06 4.15
C SER A 877 70.92 -2.54 2.72
N MET A 878 70.90 -3.44 1.75
CA MET A 878 70.72 -3.13 0.35
C MET A 878 69.81 -4.20 -0.26
N SER A 879 68.58 -3.82 -0.60
CA SER A 879 67.64 -4.69 -1.29
C SER A 879 67.58 -4.39 -2.79
N MET A 880 67.52 -5.45 -3.59
CA MET A 880 67.35 -5.45 -5.03
C MET A 880 66.12 -6.28 -5.36
N SER A 881 65.25 -5.77 -6.23
CA SER A 881 64.10 -6.52 -6.73
C SER A 881 63.78 -6.21 -8.19
N SER A 882 63.21 -7.18 -8.89
CA SER A 882 62.79 -7.06 -10.29
C SER A 882 61.40 -7.68 -10.49
N THR A 883 60.82 -7.53 -11.67
CA THR A 883 59.60 -8.23 -12.08
C THR A 883 59.74 -8.69 -13.52
N PHE A 884 59.84 -10.01 -13.70
CA PHE A 884 59.87 -10.65 -15.02
C PHE A 884 58.51 -11.28 -15.30
N TYR A 885 58.08 -11.35 -16.57
CA TYR A 885 56.89 -12.11 -16.93
C TYR A 885 56.97 -12.66 -18.36
N GLY A 886 56.32 -13.80 -18.57
CA GLY A 886 56.12 -14.41 -19.87
C GLY A 886 54.68 -14.90 -20.03
N THR A 887 54.18 -14.94 -21.27
CA THR A 887 52.83 -15.46 -21.58
C THR A 887 52.92 -16.67 -22.51
N PHE A 888 52.20 -17.72 -22.16
CA PHE A 888 52.08 -18.96 -22.93
C PHE A 888 50.61 -19.21 -23.30
N ARG A 889 50.34 -19.89 -24.42
CA ARG A 889 48.98 -20.19 -24.88
C ARG A 889 48.84 -21.69 -25.17
N PRO A 890 48.55 -22.52 -24.16
CA PRO A 890 48.33 -23.95 -24.38
C PRO A 890 47.06 -24.18 -25.23
N PRO A 891 47.01 -25.25 -26.04
CA PRO A 891 45.83 -25.62 -26.83
C PRO A 891 44.76 -26.32 -25.97
N ILE A 892 44.36 -25.68 -24.87
CA ILE A 892 43.34 -26.20 -23.94
C ILE A 892 42.02 -25.44 -24.20
N PRO A 893 40.88 -26.14 -24.43
CA PRO A 893 39.58 -25.49 -24.63
C PRO A 893 39.25 -24.50 -23.51
N HIS A 894 38.68 -23.36 -23.89
CA HIS A 894 38.35 -22.24 -23.00
C HIS A 894 39.54 -21.56 -22.28
N LEU A 895 40.79 -21.99 -22.46
CA LEU A 895 41.96 -21.35 -21.87
C LEU A 895 42.67 -20.45 -22.89
N GLY A 896 42.31 -19.16 -22.92
CA GLY A 896 42.89 -18.16 -23.81
C GLY A 896 44.32 -17.72 -23.49
N GLY A 897 44.94 -18.29 -22.46
CA GLY A 897 46.37 -18.14 -22.15
C GLY A 897 46.72 -18.23 -20.67
N LEU A 898 48.00 -18.50 -20.40
CA LEU A 898 48.64 -18.46 -19.09
C LEU A 898 49.70 -17.34 -19.08
N ARG A 899 49.92 -16.70 -17.94
CA ARG A 899 51.02 -15.77 -17.71
C ARG A 899 51.80 -16.22 -16.48
N HIS A 900 53.09 -16.47 -16.64
CA HIS A 900 54.00 -16.65 -15.53
C HIS A 900 54.62 -15.29 -15.18
N VAL A 901 54.54 -14.87 -13.93
CA VAL A 901 55.17 -13.65 -13.40
C VAL A 901 56.12 -14.08 -12.29
N VAL A 902 57.35 -13.56 -12.32
CA VAL A 902 58.42 -13.90 -11.38
C VAL A 902 58.94 -12.63 -10.73
N PHE A 903 58.88 -12.58 -9.40
CA PHE A 903 59.39 -11.50 -8.57
C PHE A 903 60.62 -11.99 -7.79
N PRO A 904 61.82 -11.95 -8.39
CA PRO A 904 63.04 -12.22 -7.65
C PRO A 904 63.41 -11.02 -6.79
N SER A 905 63.86 -11.30 -5.57
CA SER A 905 64.39 -10.31 -4.63
C SER A 905 65.62 -10.86 -3.91
N VAL A 906 66.59 -9.99 -3.67
CA VAL A 906 67.81 -10.27 -2.91
C VAL A 906 68.03 -9.08 -1.99
N ALA A 907 68.24 -9.32 -0.70
CA ALA A 907 68.59 -8.27 0.24
C ALA A 907 69.79 -8.68 1.10
N VAL A 908 70.87 -7.91 0.96
CA VAL A 908 72.07 -8.02 1.80
C VAL A 908 71.88 -7.15 3.04
N SER A 909 72.21 -7.67 4.22
CA SER A 909 72.17 -6.96 5.48
C SER A 909 73.49 -7.14 6.24
N TYR A 910 73.90 -6.09 6.96
CA TYR A 910 75.13 -6.04 7.73
C TYR A 910 74.90 -5.27 9.04
N SER A 911 75.41 -5.80 10.15
CA SER A 911 75.52 -5.12 11.45
C SER A 911 76.90 -5.45 12.01
N PRO A 912 77.70 -4.46 12.49
CA PRO A 912 79.01 -4.71 13.05
C PRO A 912 78.95 -5.27 14.48
N ASP A 913 80.09 -5.74 14.99
CA ASP A 913 80.30 -5.97 16.43
C ASP A 913 80.29 -4.61 17.15
N VAL A 914 79.55 -4.49 18.26
CA VAL A 914 79.50 -3.26 19.07
C VAL A 914 80.02 -3.54 20.47
N SER A 915 81.21 -3.00 20.76
CA SER A 915 81.89 -3.17 22.04
C SER A 915 81.05 -2.65 23.21
N GLY A 916 81.07 -3.39 24.32
CA GLY A 916 80.30 -3.05 25.53
C GLY A 916 78.83 -3.49 25.52
N LEU A 917 78.30 -4.00 24.41
CA LEU A 917 76.95 -4.63 24.35
C LEU A 917 76.96 -6.16 24.55
N GLN A 918 78.15 -6.75 24.67
CA GLN A 918 78.37 -8.14 25.02
C GLN A 918 79.05 -8.24 26.40
N TYR A 919 78.95 -9.40 27.06
CA TYR A 919 79.80 -9.77 28.19
C TYR A 919 80.25 -11.23 28.04
N THR A 920 81.37 -11.59 28.64
CA THR A 920 81.80 -12.99 28.75
C THR A 920 81.27 -13.56 30.05
N ASP A 921 80.59 -14.71 30.00
CA ASP A 921 80.10 -15.40 31.19
C ASP A 921 81.21 -16.18 31.91
N THR A 922 80.88 -16.77 33.07
CA THR A 922 81.82 -17.56 33.88
C THR A 922 82.33 -18.83 33.19
N ALA A 923 81.70 -19.25 32.08
CA ALA A 923 82.12 -20.38 31.25
C ALA A 923 82.97 -19.94 30.04
N GLY A 924 83.34 -18.65 29.95
CA GLY A 924 84.14 -18.10 28.85
C GLY A 924 83.35 -17.79 27.58
N VAL A 925 82.01 -17.90 27.61
CA VAL A 925 81.15 -17.70 26.45
C VAL A 925 80.71 -16.24 26.35
N LYS A 926 80.92 -15.61 25.20
CA LYS A 926 80.34 -14.28 24.90
C LYS A 926 78.81 -14.38 24.83
N ARG A 927 78.11 -13.59 25.64
CA ARG A 927 76.65 -13.43 25.64
C ARG A 927 76.24 -11.98 25.39
N ASN A 928 75.02 -11.80 24.92
CA ASN A 928 74.44 -10.46 24.80
C ASN A 928 74.21 -9.88 26.21
N ARG A 929 74.58 -8.62 26.45
CA ARG A 929 74.45 -7.97 27.76
C ARG A 929 73.01 -7.56 28.11
N PHE A 930 72.13 -7.54 27.12
CA PHE A 930 70.75 -7.08 27.23
C PHE A 930 69.77 -8.19 26.83
N ASP A 931 68.75 -8.40 27.66
CA ASP A 931 67.63 -9.29 27.30
C ASP A 931 66.64 -8.54 26.42
N SER A 932 66.08 -9.23 25.43
CA SER A 932 64.91 -8.73 24.72
C SER A 932 63.63 -8.96 25.53
N PHE A 933 62.78 -7.94 25.62
CA PHE A 933 61.44 -8.07 26.20
C PHE A 933 60.42 -7.15 25.54
N GLY A 934 59.19 -7.66 25.33
CA GLY A 934 58.04 -6.92 24.78
C GLY A 934 58.29 -6.09 23.51
N GLY A 935 59.18 -6.57 22.64
CA GLY A 935 59.55 -5.92 21.38
C GLY A 935 60.70 -4.91 21.46
N ILE A 936 61.28 -4.68 22.65
CA ILE A 936 62.56 -3.99 22.79
C ILE A 936 63.67 -5.04 22.75
N SER A 937 64.60 -4.90 21.82
CA SER A 937 65.79 -5.75 21.70
C SER A 937 66.96 -4.94 21.17
N ILE A 938 68.16 -5.32 21.60
CA ILE A 938 69.42 -4.82 21.02
C ILE A 938 70.45 -5.94 21.12
N SER A 939 71.23 -6.16 20.06
CA SER A 939 72.25 -7.21 20.01
C SER A 939 73.61 -6.57 19.69
N GLY A 940 74.61 -6.83 20.52
CA GLY A 940 75.98 -6.41 20.23
C GLY A 940 76.69 -7.27 19.18
N PHE A 941 76.10 -8.39 18.74
CA PHE A 941 76.77 -9.34 17.86
C PHE A 941 76.78 -8.88 16.40
N LYS A 942 77.94 -9.02 15.77
CA LYS A 942 78.16 -8.87 14.33
C LYS A 942 77.25 -9.84 13.56
N SER A 943 76.63 -9.38 12.48
CA SER A 943 75.83 -10.22 11.58
C SER A 943 75.98 -9.75 10.14
N ALA A 944 76.18 -10.65 9.19
CA ALA A 944 76.20 -10.32 7.77
C ALA A 944 75.50 -11.42 6.97
N SER A 945 74.41 -11.10 6.27
CA SER A 945 73.64 -12.11 5.55
C SER A 945 73.05 -11.60 4.24
N MET A 946 72.83 -12.51 3.29
CA MET A 946 72.10 -12.29 2.05
C MET A 946 70.83 -13.14 2.07
N SER A 947 69.69 -12.50 2.28
CA SER A 947 68.39 -13.12 2.04
C SER A 947 68.05 -13.08 0.56
N PHE A 948 67.39 -14.12 0.06
CA PHE A 948 66.86 -14.17 -1.30
C PHE A 948 65.49 -14.84 -1.32
N ALA A 949 64.61 -14.35 -2.19
CA ALA A 949 63.30 -14.92 -2.38
C ALA A 949 62.84 -14.82 -3.85
N LEU A 950 62.08 -15.83 -4.26
CA LEU A 950 61.53 -16.00 -5.60
C LEU A 950 60.02 -16.27 -5.46
N ASP A 951 59.19 -15.27 -5.72
CA ASP A 951 57.74 -15.41 -5.82
C ASP A 951 57.35 -15.60 -7.30
N GLN A 952 56.81 -16.78 -7.61
CA GLN A 952 56.37 -17.20 -8.94
C GLN A 952 54.86 -17.30 -8.97
N ARG A 953 54.19 -16.55 -9.84
CA ARG A 953 52.72 -16.55 -9.96
C ARG A 953 52.29 -16.92 -11.36
N ILE A 954 51.44 -17.93 -11.47
CA ILE A 954 50.77 -18.33 -12.71
C ILE A 954 49.36 -17.73 -12.69
N GLN A 955 49.12 -16.85 -13.65
CA GLN A 955 47.84 -16.25 -13.95
C GLN A 955 47.21 -16.94 -15.15
N ALA A 956 45.87 -17.02 -15.21
CA ALA A 956 45.16 -17.67 -16.32
C ALA A 956 44.05 -16.77 -16.90
N LYS A 957 43.87 -16.82 -18.22
CA LYS A 957 42.80 -16.13 -18.95
C LYS A 957 41.84 -17.17 -19.52
N ILE A 958 40.65 -17.29 -18.92
CA ILE A 958 39.58 -18.19 -19.37
C ILE A 958 38.63 -17.43 -20.30
N VAL A 959 38.19 -18.06 -21.39
CA VAL A 959 37.35 -17.48 -22.47
C VAL A 959 36.16 -18.40 -22.72
N ASN A 960 34.98 -17.97 -22.26
CA ASN A 960 33.72 -18.69 -22.46
C ASN A 960 32.79 -17.83 -23.31
N GLY A 961 32.76 -18.09 -24.63
CA GLY A 961 32.14 -17.19 -25.59
C GLY A 961 32.78 -15.80 -25.53
N GLU A 962 31.97 -14.75 -25.47
CA GLU A 962 32.44 -13.36 -25.32
C GLU A 962 33.03 -13.08 -23.92
N LYS A 963 32.73 -13.91 -22.91
CA LYS A 963 33.09 -13.64 -21.51
C LYS A 963 34.52 -14.07 -21.19
N VAL A 964 35.41 -13.10 -21.11
CA VAL A 964 36.81 -13.26 -20.67
C VAL A 964 36.91 -13.11 -19.14
N THR A 965 37.36 -14.15 -18.43
CA THR A 965 37.75 -14.08 -17.02
C THR A 965 39.28 -14.10 -16.89
N ARG A 966 39.87 -13.21 -16.08
CA ARG A 966 41.27 -13.29 -15.65
C ARG A 966 41.35 -13.86 -14.24
N LEU A 967 42.33 -14.72 -13.98
CA LEU A 967 42.60 -15.38 -12.70
C LEU A 967 44.03 -15.04 -12.31
N ASP A 968 44.21 -14.11 -11.37
CA ASP A 968 45.53 -13.52 -11.12
C ASP A 968 46.45 -14.34 -10.21
N ASN A 969 45.92 -15.35 -9.50
CA ASN A 969 46.63 -16.22 -8.55
C ASN A 969 46.18 -17.70 -8.70
N LEU A 970 46.24 -18.28 -9.90
CA LEU A 970 45.85 -19.69 -10.10
C LEU A 970 46.82 -20.64 -9.37
N VAL A 971 48.12 -20.37 -9.53
CA VAL A 971 49.21 -20.98 -8.75
C VAL A 971 50.13 -19.87 -8.25
N GLY A 972 50.50 -19.89 -6.98
CA GLY A 972 51.61 -19.13 -6.42
C GLY A 972 52.65 -20.09 -5.85
N TRP A 973 53.92 -19.89 -6.17
CA TRP A 973 55.04 -20.65 -5.61
C TRP A 973 56.09 -19.69 -5.10
N PHE A 974 56.22 -19.63 -3.79
CA PHE A 974 57.22 -18.85 -3.08
C PHE A 974 58.37 -19.78 -2.65
N THR A 975 59.61 -19.40 -2.93
CA THR A 975 60.81 -20.04 -2.36
C THR A 975 61.73 -18.97 -1.80
N SER A 976 62.30 -19.20 -0.61
CA SER A 976 63.23 -18.27 0.03
C SER A 976 64.32 -18.99 0.83
N GLY A 977 65.49 -18.35 0.93
CA GLY A 977 66.60 -18.78 1.78
C GLY A 977 67.43 -17.60 2.26
N THR A 978 68.32 -17.85 3.21
CA THR A 978 69.30 -16.85 3.69
C THR A 978 70.69 -17.48 3.68
N TYR A 979 71.66 -16.78 3.09
CA TYR A 979 73.06 -17.11 3.19
C TYR A 979 73.71 -16.24 4.27
N ASP A 980 74.28 -16.86 5.30
CA ASP A 980 75.05 -16.19 6.35
C ASP A 980 76.52 -16.13 5.92
N PHE A 981 77.06 -14.92 5.77
CA PHE A 981 78.48 -14.72 5.42
C PHE A 981 79.42 -15.01 6.60
N LEU A 982 78.91 -15.06 7.83
CA LEU A 982 79.65 -15.27 9.07
C LEU A 982 79.43 -16.68 9.66
N TRP A 983 78.91 -17.61 8.87
CA TRP A 983 78.51 -18.95 9.33
C TRP A 983 79.60 -19.68 10.16
N ARG A 984 80.88 -19.51 9.81
CA ARG A 984 82.03 -20.04 10.59
C ARG A 984 82.23 -19.34 11.95
N GLU A 985 82.05 -18.02 12.00
CA GLU A 985 82.13 -17.25 13.26
C GLU A 985 80.94 -17.58 14.17
N HIS A 986 79.78 -17.91 13.60
CA HIS A 986 78.58 -18.34 14.31
C HIS A 986 78.57 -19.85 14.68
N GLY A 987 79.60 -20.61 14.31
CA GLY A 987 79.67 -22.05 14.61
C GLY A 987 78.65 -22.93 13.87
N LEU A 988 78.11 -22.44 12.75
CA LEU A 988 77.23 -23.22 11.87
C LEU A 988 78.06 -24.19 11.01
N GLU A 989 77.48 -25.32 10.61
CA GLU A 989 78.15 -26.27 9.71
C GLU A 989 78.22 -25.75 8.26
N HIS A 990 77.20 -24.96 7.85
CA HIS A 990 77.00 -24.50 6.48
C HIS A 990 76.49 -23.05 6.43
N GLY A 991 76.79 -22.35 5.34
CA GLY A 991 76.41 -20.94 5.16
C GLY A 991 75.01 -20.69 4.64
N LEU A 992 74.40 -21.63 3.90
CA LEU A 992 73.04 -21.49 3.40
C LEU A 992 72.03 -22.07 4.40
N SER A 993 71.00 -21.32 4.74
CA SER A 993 69.87 -21.84 5.51
C SER A 993 69.08 -22.88 4.73
N PRO A 994 68.39 -23.82 5.39
CA PRO A 994 67.30 -24.57 4.76
C PRO A 994 66.33 -23.62 4.03
N LEU A 995 65.87 -24.06 2.86
CA LEU A 995 65.01 -23.28 1.96
C LEU A 995 63.55 -23.46 2.38
N THR A 996 62.84 -22.36 2.58
CA THR A 996 61.38 -22.41 2.76
C THR A 996 60.72 -22.38 1.40
N SER A 997 59.88 -23.37 1.08
CA SER A 997 59.12 -23.46 -0.17
C SER A 997 57.63 -23.59 0.15
N ALA A 998 56.79 -22.80 -0.52
CA ALA A 998 55.34 -22.81 -0.37
C ALA A 998 54.64 -22.70 -1.72
N VAL A 999 53.77 -23.67 -2.03
CA VAL A 999 52.96 -23.75 -3.25
C VAL A 999 51.49 -23.63 -2.87
N ARG A 1000 50.82 -22.60 -3.37
CA ARG A 1000 49.37 -22.40 -3.29
C ARG A 1000 48.76 -22.61 -4.67
N VAL A 1001 47.73 -23.45 -4.75
CA VAL A 1001 46.92 -23.68 -5.95
C VAL A 1001 45.46 -23.38 -5.58
N GLN A 1002 44.87 -22.36 -6.19
CA GLN A 1002 43.53 -21.89 -5.83
C GLN A 1002 42.67 -21.57 -7.08
N PRO A 1003 42.31 -22.59 -7.88
CA PRO A 1003 41.32 -22.42 -8.95
C PRO A 1003 39.96 -21.98 -8.36
N PRO A 1004 39.21 -21.08 -9.04
CA PRO A 1004 37.96 -20.58 -8.50
C PRO A 1004 36.91 -21.67 -8.27
N GLY A 1005 36.37 -21.71 -7.04
CA GLY A 1005 35.07 -22.30 -6.74
C GLY A 1005 35.02 -23.78 -6.37
N PHE A 1006 36.11 -24.54 -6.45
CA PHE A 1006 36.09 -25.97 -6.06
C PHE A 1006 37.32 -26.50 -5.32
N LEU A 1007 38.52 -25.92 -5.45
CA LEU A 1007 39.73 -26.42 -4.81
C LEU A 1007 40.60 -25.28 -4.24
N SER A 1008 41.07 -25.46 -3.01
CA SER A 1008 42.18 -24.72 -2.41
C SER A 1008 43.22 -25.72 -1.91
N LEU A 1009 44.46 -25.61 -2.38
CA LEU A 1009 45.57 -26.46 -1.98
C LEU A 1009 46.75 -25.58 -1.57
N ASP A 1010 47.20 -25.73 -0.34
CA ASP A 1010 48.37 -25.06 0.22
C ASP A 1010 49.36 -26.13 0.69
N VAL A 1011 50.52 -26.22 0.04
CA VAL A 1011 51.63 -27.09 0.43
C VAL A 1011 52.81 -26.21 0.82
N SER A 1012 53.43 -26.49 1.96
CA SER A 1012 54.57 -25.73 2.47
C SER A 1012 55.56 -26.65 3.18
N GLY A 1013 56.84 -26.35 3.09
CA GLY A 1013 57.87 -27.14 3.76
C GLY A 1013 59.22 -26.45 3.76
N ILE A 1014 60.06 -26.87 4.70
CA ILE A 1014 61.45 -26.47 4.84
C ILE A 1014 62.31 -27.61 4.26
N VAL A 1015 63.13 -27.26 3.28
CA VAL A 1015 64.02 -28.16 2.55
C VAL A 1015 65.46 -27.82 2.91
N ASP A 1016 66.09 -28.68 3.70
CA ASP A 1016 67.52 -28.64 3.96
C ASP A 1016 68.26 -29.28 2.79
N VAL A 1017 69.17 -28.53 2.16
CA VAL A 1017 69.91 -28.99 0.98
C VAL A 1017 71.14 -29.84 1.32
N TYR A 1018 71.48 -29.97 2.60
CA TYR A 1018 72.69 -30.65 3.07
C TYR A 1018 72.44 -32.03 3.68
N GLU A 1019 71.22 -32.29 4.19
CA GLU A 1019 70.88 -33.61 4.74
C GLU A 1019 70.42 -34.62 3.68
N GLY A 1020 70.80 -35.89 3.88
CA GLY A 1020 70.30 -37.02 3.09
C GLY A 1020 68.79 -37.28 3.22
N ARG A 1021 68.08 -36.56 4.09
CA ARG A 1021 66.62 -36.46 4.15
C ARG A 1021 66.21 -34.99 4.08
N PRO A 1022 66.16 -34.40 2.86
CA PRO A 1022 66.14 -32.94 2.72
C PRO A 1022 64.84 -32.29 3.24
N LEU A 1023 63.72 -32.99 3.28
CA LEU A 1023 62.45 -32.43 3.76
C LEU A 1023 62.37 -32.45 5.30
N ARG A 1024 62.59 -31.30 5.95
CA ARG A 1024 62.55 -31.15 7.42
C ARG A 1024 61.12 -31.20 7.97
N ASN A 1025 60.19 -30.55 7.29
CA ASN A 1025 58.77 -30.55 7.61
C ASN A 1025 57.92 -30.41 6.33
N LEU A 1026 56.63 -30.75 6.45
CA LEU A 1026 55.64 -30.63 5.40
C LEU A 1026 54.27 -30.31 6.02
N GLY A 1027 53.78 -29.10 5.74
CA GLY A 1027 52.38 -28.72 5.90
C GLY A 1027 51.64 -28.87 4.57
N TRP A 1028 50.51 -29.56 4.56
CA TRP A 1028 49.65 -29.69 3.39
C TRP A 1028 48.18 -29.54 3.82
N ASN A 1029 47.56 -28.44 3.41
CA ASN A 1029 46.13 -28.22 3.54
C ASN A 1029 45.47 -28.35 2.17
N THR A 1030 44.38 -29.10 2.08
CA THR A 1030 43.51 -29.15 0.90
C THR A 1030 42.07 -28.92 1.33
N GLY A 1031 41.32 -28.18 0.53
CA GLY A 1031 39.91 -27.87 0.72
C GLY A 1031 39.18 -28.03 -0.60
N VAL A 1032 38.14 -28.86 -0.63
CA VAL A 1032 37.35 -29.15 -1.83
C VAL A 1032 35.90 -28.79 -1.56
N ASN A 1033 35.32 -27.97 -2.43
CA ASN A 1033 33.93 -27.52 -2.36
C ASN A 1033 33.13 -28.06 -3.55
N PHE A 1034 31.97 -28.64 -3.25
CA PHE A 1034 31.04 -29.24 -4.19
C PHE A 1034 29.64 -28.63 -3.99
N GLY A 1035 28.82 -28.57 -5.05
CA GLY A 1035 27.42 -28.18 -4.91
C GLY A 1035 26.61 -28.24 -6.21
N SER A 1036 25.28 -28.22 -6.10
CA SER A 1036 24.36 -28.59 -7.19
C SER A 1036 24.29 -27.64 -8.39
N ASN A 1037 24.76 -26.39 -8.27
CA ASN A 1037 24.84 -25.43 -9.37
C ASN A 1037 26.24 -25.39 -10.03
N GLY A 1038 27.05 -26.44 -9.82
CA GLY A 1038 28.47 -26.46 -10.16
C GLY A 1038 29.30 -25.59 -9.21
N ALA A 1039 30.60 -25.48 -9.51
CA ALA A 1039 31.60 -24.76 -8.72
C ALA A 1039 31.33 -23.24 -8.67
N LYS A 1040 30.47 -22.79 -7.75
CA LYS A 1040 30.23 -21.35 -7.51
C LYS A 1040 31.49 -20.68 -6.94
N ARG A 1041 31.81 -19.50 -7.48
CA ARG A 1041 33.01 -18.72 -7.12
C ARG A 1041 32.88 -18.08 -5.73
N ALA A 1042 33.18 -18.84 -4.69
CA ALA A 1042 33.56 -18.31 -3.38
C ALA A 1042 34.99 -18.78 -3.04
N PRO A 1043 35.85 -17.94 -2.44
CA PRO A 1043 37.04 -18.45 -1.77
C PRO A 1043 36.61 -19.38 -0.64
N ALA A 1044 37.43 -20.39 -0.33
CA ALA A 1044 37.21 -21.28 0.81
C ALA A 1044 37.50 -20.54 2.14
N GLN A 1045 36.61 -19.63 2.50
CA GLN A 1045 36.50 -19.13 3.86
C GLN A 1045 35.67 -20.13 4.67
N LEU A 1046 35.98 -20.28 5.96
CA LEU A 1046 35.11 -20.97 6.91
C LEU A 1046 33.72 -20.36 6.79
N ALA A 1047 32.71 -21.21 6.58
CA ALA A 1047 31.35 -20.76 6.29
C ALA A 1047 30.78 -20.01 7.51
N VAL A 1048 30.83 -18.68 7.45
CA VAL A 1048 29.92 -17.82 8.19
C VAL A 1048 28.54 -18.01 7.58
N GLU A 1049 27.52 -18.26 8.40
CA GLU A 1049 26.12 -18.39 7.95
C GLU A 1049 25.73 -17.23 7.03
N GLN A 1050 25.57 -17.53 5.73
CA GLN A 1050 24.88 -16.67 4.78
C GLN A 1050 23.50 -17.29 4.52
N THR A 1051 22.51 -16.84 5.27
CA THR A 1051 21.10 -17.10 4.97
C THR A 1051 20.60 -16.08 3.96
N ASP A 1052 20.61 -16.44 2.66
CA ASP A 1052 19.88 -15.70 1.63
C ASP A 1052 18.38 -15.68 1.97
N ARG A 1053 17.88 -14.56 2.50
CA ARG A 1053 16.49 -14.37 2.95
C ARG A 1053 15.63 -13.54 2.01
N SER A 1054 16.18 -13.00 0.92
CA SER A 1054 15.41 -12.22 -0.07
C SER A 1054 14.74 -13.13 -1.12
N ARG A 1055 13.70 -13.86 -0.71
CA ARG A 1055 12.74 -14.42 -1.68
C ARG A 1055 11.33 -14.39 -1.11
N ASP A 1056 10.45 -13.72 -1.84
CA ASP A 1056 9.04 -13.53 -1.53
C ASP A 1056 8.32 -14.91 -1.50
N PRO A 1057 7.61 -15.29 -0.41
CA PRO A 1057 7.02 -16.63 -0.29
C PRO A 1057 6.03 -16.98 -1.41
N ALA A 1058 5.35 -15.98 -2.00
CA ALA A 1058 4.40 -16.19 -3.10
C ALA A 1058 5.03 -16.68 -4.42
N GLN A 1059 6.37 -16.67 -4.55
CA GLN A 1059 7.08 -17.19 -5.73
C GLN A 1059 7.95 -18.42 -5.43
N ALA A 1060 7.75 -19.07 -4.27
CA ALA A 1060 8.59 -20.19 -3.84
C ALA A 1060 8.23 -21.54 -4.49
N GLU A 1061 7.01 -21.71 -5.03
CA GLU A 1061 6.52 -23.02 -5.49
C GLU A 1061 7.00 -23.43 -6.90
N GLU A 1062 7.25 -22.49 -7.81
CA GLU A 1062 7.51 -22.83 -9.23
C GLU A 1062 8.98 -23.13 -9.61
N SER A 1063 9.93 -23.12 -8.67
CA SER A 1063 11.30 -23.63 -8.97
C SER A 1063 12.12 -24.01 -7.74
N PHE A 1064 11.67 -25.04 -7.00
CA PHE A 1064 12.59 -25.76 -6.11
C PHE A 1064 13.65 -26.47 -6.96
N ARG A 1065 14.89 -25.96 -6.90
CA ARG A 1065 16.09 -26.72 -7.31
C ARG A 1065 16.70 -27.33 -6.07
N GLU A 1066 16.86 -28.65 -6.08
CA GLU A 1066 17.62 -29.34 -5.04
C GLU A 1066 19.01 -28.70 -4.89
N THR A 1067 19.26 -28.20 -3.69
CA THR A 1067 20.47 -27.42 -3.39
C THR A 1067 21.21 -28.09 -2.25
N TRP A 1068 22.33 -28.69 -2.63
CA TRP A 1068 23.32 -29.21 -1.70
C TRP A 1068 24.64 -28.49 -1.89
N GLN A 1069 25.38 -28.36 -0.80
CA GLN A 1069 26.78 -27.95 -0.76
C GLN A 1069 27.52 -28.88 0.19
N ALA A 1070 28.63 -29.45 -0.27
CA ALA A 1070 29.55 -30.20 0.57
C ALA A 1070 30.93 -29.54 0.53
N SER A 1071 31.60 -29.46 1.68
CA SER A 1071 32.98 -29.03 1.80
C SER A 1071 33.78 -30.11 2.52
N ILE A 1072 34.93 -30.50 1.98
CA ILE A 1072 35.86 -31.42 2.62
C ILE A 1072 37.20 -30.71 2.73
N ALA A 1073 37.71 -30.56 3.95
CA ALA A 1073 39.05 -30.05 4.20
C ALA A 1073 39.91 -31.15 4.83
N TYR A 1074 41.15 -31.29 4.39
CA TYR A 1074 42.15 -32.18 4.98
C TYR A 1074 43.41 -31.40 5.25
N SER A 1075 43.92 -31.50 6.48
CA SER A 1075 45.16 -30.87 6.93
C SER A 1075 46.14 -31.95 7.38
N TYR A 1076 47.31 -31.95 6.77
CA TYR A 1076 48.48 -32.72 7.16
C TYR A 1076 49.55 -31.75 7.68
N SER A 1077 50.12 -32.03 8.83
CA SER A 1077 51.32 -31.36 9.33
C SER A 1077 52.25 -32.43 9.86
N GLY A 1078 53.45 -32.53 9.29
CA GLY A 1078 54.46 -33.48 9.73
C GLY A 1078 55.87 -32.90 9.68
N GLY A 1079 56.76 -33.47 10.48
CA GLY A 1079 58.15 -33.07 10.54
C GLY A 1079 58.96 -33.93 11.50
N TYR A 1080 60.28 -33.74 11.46
CA TYR A 1080 61.21 -34.34 12.40
C TYR A 1080 61.24 -33.53 13.70
N SER A 1081 60.64 -34.07 14.77
CA SER A 1081 60.81 -33.56 16.14
C SER A 1081 62.06 -34.13 16.82
N THR A 1082 62.49 -35.32 16.37
CA THR A 1082 63.74 -36.01 16.69
C THR A 1082 64.16 -36.81 15.44
N ARG A 1083 64.84 -37.96 15.55
CA ARG A 1083 65.13 -38.85 14.40
C ARG A 1083 63.86 -39.36 13.67
N ASN A 1084 62.72 -39.41 14.35
CA ASN A 1084 61.48 -39.96 13.80
C ASN A 1084 60.57 -38.87 13.24
N TRP A 1085 59.93 -39.16 12.11
CA TRP A 1085 58.92 -38.30 11.52
C TRP A 1085 57.61 -38.42 12.30
N SER A 1086 57.17 -37.33 12.91
CA SER A 1086 55.87 -37.22 13.57
C SER A 1086 54.90 -36.45 12.67
N ALA A 1087 53.64 -36.88 12.58
CA ALA A 1087 52.62 -36.19 11.77
C ALA A 1087 51.21 -36.22 12.38
N GLN A 1088 50.55 -35.07 12.36
CA GLN A 1088 49.13 -34.92 12.62
C GLN A 1088 48.36 -34.81 11.31
N LYS A 1089 47.25 -35.55 11.23
CA LYS A 1089 46.38 -35.63 10.06
C LYS A 1089 44.94 -35.40 10.55
N ASN A 1090 44.29 -34.34 10.09
CA ASN A 1090 42.89 -34.06 10.40
C ASN A 1090 42.07 -33.94 9.12
N ALA A 1091 40.82 -34.38 9.14
CA ALA A 1091 39.86 -34.20 8.08
C ALA A 1091 38.57 -33.60 8.64
N ASN A 1092 38.05 -32.56 8.01
CA ASN A 1092 36.76 -31.94 8.32
C ASN A 1092 35.84 -32.08 7.11
N ALA A 1093 34.58 -32.43 7.33
CA ALA A 1093 33.58 -32.45 6.27
C ALA A 1093 32.30 -31.75 6.75
N ASN A 1094 31.73 -30.89 5.90
CA ASN A 1094 30.43 -30.28 6.12
C ASN A 1094 29.53 -30.55 4.91
N LEU A 1095 28.24 -30.74 5.17
CA LEU A 1095 27.17 -30.91 4.20
C LEU A 1095 25.99 -30.04 4.63
N SER A 1096 25.50 -29.19 3.72
CA SER A 1096 24.19 -28.54 3.83
C SER A 1096 23.36 -29.01 2.65
N TYR A 1097 22.18 -29.59 2.91
CA TYR A 1097 21.28 -30.11 1.88
C TYR A 1097 19.84 -29.70 2.15
N ASN A 1098 19.27 -28.92 1.24
CA ASN A 1098 17.83 -28.65 1.19
C ASN A 1098 17.15 -29.86 0.53
N MET A 1099 16.62 -30.77 1.35
CA MET A 1099 15.94 -32.00 0.90
C MET A 1099 14.60 -31.70 0.23
N THR A 1100 13.89 -30.68 0.74
CA THR A 1100 12.64 -30.14 0.18
C THR A 1100 12.58 -28.63 0.53
N PRO A 1101 11.62 -27.84 0.00
CA PRO A 1101 11.46 -26.43 0.41
C PRO A 1101 11.32 -26.20 1.93
N ASN A 1102 10.84 -27.22 2.65
CA ASN A 1102 10.53 -27.16 4.09
C ASN A 1102 11.50 -27.99 4.97
N TRP A 1103 12.49 -28.67 4.40
CA TRP A 1103 13.44 -29.49 5.16
C TRP A 1103 14.89 -29.21 4.76
N GLN A 1104 15.71 -28.83 5.75
CA GLN A 1104 17.14 -28.61 5.60
C GLN A 1104 17.92 -29.53 6.54
N LEU A 1105 18.86 -30.28 5.97
CA LEU A 1105 19.85 -31.09 6.66
C LEU A 1105 21.17 -30.32 6.74
N GLY A 1106 21.71 -30.17 7.94
CA GLY A 1106 23.09 -29.76 8.19
C GLY A 1106 23.86 -30.91 8.85
N TYR A 1107 25.01 -31.26 8.32
CA TYR A 1107 25.92 -32.24 8.92
C TYR A 1107 27.35 -31.71 8.90
N SER A 1108 28.04 -31.75 10.03
CA SER A 1108 29.46 -31.44 10.11
C SER A 1108 30.19 -32.48 10.96
N THR A 1109 31.41 -32.82 10.54
CA THR A 1109 32.28 -33.76 11.25
C THR A 1109 33.73 -33.32 11.17
N ALA A 1110 34.45 -33.48 12.27
CA ALA A 1110 35.91 -33.38 12.35
C ALA A 1110 36.46 -34.75 12.74
N TYR A 1111 37.54 -35.18 12.11
CA TYR A 1111 38.10 -36.51 12.24
C TYR A 1111 39.63 -36.44 12.33
N ASP A 1112 40.18 -37.05 13.37
CA ASP A 1112 41.60 -37.22 13.62
C ASP A 1112 42.04 -38.51 12.91
N VAL A 1113 42.59 -38.33 11.70
CA VAL A 1113 43.05 -39.41 10.82
C VAL A 1113 44.29 -40.10 11.41
N THR A 1114 45.10 -39.40 12.20
CA THR A 1114 46.27 -39.99 12.89
C THR A 1114 45.83 -41.02 13.93
N ARG A 1115 44.77 -40.74 14.70
CA ARG A 1115 44.25 -41.62 15.76
C ARG A 1115 42.99 -42.39 15.37
N ALA A 1116 42.62 -42.37 14.10
CA ALA A 1116 41.43 -43.03 13.53
C ALA A 1116 40.13 -42.79 14.33
N ARG A 1117 39.85 -41.53 14.72
CA ARG A 1117 38.72 -41.17 15.58
C ARG A 1117 37.99 -39.91 15.12
N VAL A 1118 36.65 -39.93 15.17
CA VAL A 1118 35.82 -38.72 15.01
C VAL A 1118 36.05 -37.83 16.23
N LEU A 1119 36.50 -36.58 16.03
CA LEU A 1119 36.69 -35.58 17.09
C LEU A 1119 35.39 -34.89 17.49
N THR A 1120 34.61 -34.47 16.50
CA THR A 1120 33.30 -33.85 16.70
C THR A 1120 32.35 -34.26 15.59
N GLN A 1121 31.08 -34.47 15.90
CA GLN A 1121 30.01 -34.67 14.92
C GLN A 1121 28.82 -33.81 15.31
N ARG A 1122 28.26 -33.04 14.38
CA ARG A 1122 27.00 -32.31 14.56
C ARG A 1122 26.06 -32.65 13.42
N PHE A 1123 24.85 -33.04 13.79
CA PHE A 1123 23.72 -33.27 12.90
C PHE A 1123 22.64 -32.26 13.27
N SER A 1124 22.14 -31.49 12.30
CA SER A 1124 21.04 -30.55 12.46
C SER A 1124 19.99 -30.86 11.41
N LEU A 1125 18.74 -30.96 11.83
CA LEU A 1125 17.60 -31.19 10.97
C LEU A 1125 16.56 -30.12 11.27
N THR A 1126 16.39 -29.21 10.32
CA THR A 1126 15.45 -28.09 10.41
C THR A 1126 14.24 -28.37 9.54
N ARG A 1127 13.04 -28.32 10.14
CA ARG A 1127 11.76 -28.38 9.45
C ARG A 1127 11.04 -27.05 9.60
N ARG A 1128 10.70 -26.44 8.48
CA ARG A 1128 9.80 -25.28 8.41
C ARG A 1128 8.36 -25.80 8.40
N ILE A 1129 7.57 -25.37 9.37
CA ILE A 1129 6.18 -25.80 9.61
C ILE A 1129 5.30 -24.56 9.61
N HIS A 1130 5.13 -23.96 8.43
CA HIS A 1130 4.32 -22.75 8.22
C HIS A 1130 4.81 -21.55 9.06
N CYS A 1131 4.23 -21.34 10.24
CA CYS A 1131 4.58 -20.29 11.21
C CYS A 1131 5.62 -20.73 12.26
N TRP A 1132 6.06 -21.99 12.26
CA TRP A 1132 7.02 -22.53 13.23
C TRP A 1132 8.26 -23.09 12.52
N ASP A 1133 9.43 -22.91 13.12
CA ASP A 1133 10.64 -23.66 12.78
C ASP A 1133 10.92 -24.67 13.90
N ALA A 1134 10.99 -25.95 13.54
CA ALA A 1134 11.38 -27.04 14.42
C ALA A 1134 12.79 -27.48 14.05
N ILE A 1135 13.73 -27.33 14.98
CA ILE A 1135 15.14 -27.65 14.80
C ILE A 1135 15.50 -28.76 15.77
N PHE A 1136 15.85 -29.93 15.25
CA PHE A 1136 16.56 -30.96 16.00
C PHE A 1136 18.06 -30.79 15.79
N THR A 1137 18.85 -30.75 16.87
CA THR A 1137 20.31 -30.84 16.78
C THR A 1137 20.80 -31.96 17.67
N ARG A 1138 21.74 -32.77 17.16
CA ARG A 1138 22.55 -33.72 17.90
C ARG A 1138 24.02 -33.35 17.74
N SER A 1139 24.73 -33.19 18.85
CA SER A 1139 26.15 -32.90 18.93
C SER A 1139 26.87 -34.03 19.66
N PHE A 1140 28.08 -34.36 19.21
CA PHE A 1140 28.96 -35.33 19.83
C PHE A 1140 30.39 -34.79 19.80
N VAL A 1141 31.10 -34.92 20.92
CA VAL A 1141 32.45 -34.41 21.12
C VAL A 1141 33.33 -35.43 21.84
N VAL A 1142 34.54 -35.66 21.32
CA VAL A 1142 35.57 -36.48 21.98
C VAL A 1142 35.94 -35.88 23.33
N GLY A 1143 36.01 -36.76 24.32
CA GLY A 1143 35.89 -36.39 25.73
C GLY A 1143 34.57 -36.88 26.34
N GLY A 1144 33.64 -37.42 25.53
CA GLY A 1144 32.45 -38.11 26.02
C GLY A 1144 31.33 -37.14 26.41
N GLU A 1145 31.13 -36.10 25.60
CA GLU A 1145 29.94 -35.26 25.67
C GLU A 1145 29.08 -35.53 24.44
N ALA A 1146 27.84 -35.95 24.68
CA ALA A 1146 26.84 -36.27 23.68
C ALA A 1146 25.54 -35.58 24.08
N GLU A 1147 25.11 -34.64 23.24
CA GLU A 1147 23.96 -33.79 23.47
C GLU A 1147 22.97 -33.96 22.31
N TYR A 1148 21.68 -33.91 22.62
CA TYR A 1148 20.67 -33.58 21.64
C TYR A 1148 19.67 -32.61 22.24
N TYR A 1149 19.14 -31.72 21.40
CA TYR A 1149 18.06 -30.83 21.77
C TYR A 1149 17.08 -30.63 20.62
N PHE A 1150 15.86 -30.33 20.99
CA PHE A 1150 14.83 -29.82 20.12
C PHE A 1150 14.61 -28.35 20.49
N ARG A 1151 14.63 -27.50 19.47
CA ARG A 1151 14.18 -26.10 19.56
C ARG A 1151 12.93 -25.98 18.69
N ILE A 1152 11.89 -25.40 19.27
CA ILE A 1152 10.67 -25.05 18.55
C ILE A 1152 10.55 -23.53 18.69
N GLY A 1153 10.53 -22.83 17.56
CA GLY A 1153 10.47 -21.36 17.51
C GLY A 1153 9.37 -20.88 16.55
N VAL A 1154 8.69 -19.77 16.86
CA VAL A 1154 7.82 -19.13 15.88
C VAL A 1154 8.70 -18.41 14.84
N ARG A 1155 8.44 -18.65 13.56
CA ARG A 1155 9.27 -18.20 12.42
C ARG A 1155 9.12 -16.70 12.14
N ASP A 1156 7.89 -16.19 12.25
CA ASP A 1156 7.53 -14.78 12.06
C ASP A 1156 7.19 -14.13 13.42
N GLN A 1157 8.13 -14.16 14.37
CA GLN A 1157 8.00 -13.34 15.59
C GLN A 1157 8.28 -11.87 15.25
N LYS A 1158 7.22 -11.13 14.93
CA LYS A 1158 7.30 -9.66 14.94
C LYS A 1158 7.66 -9.11 16.32
N GLU A 1159 7.33 -9.84 17.39
CA GLU A 1159 7.58 -9.50 18.80
C GLU A 1159 9.06 -9.34 19.21
N ILE A 1160 10.00 -9.75 18.35
CA ILE A 1160 11.42 -9.41 18.47
C ILE A 1160 11.98 -9.19 17.06
N TYR A 1161 11.82 -7.99 16.50
CA TYR A 1161 12.50 -7.66 15.25
C TYR A 1161 14.00 -7.44 15.50
N TYR A 1162 14.82 -8.32 14.95
CA TYR A 1162 16.26 -8.36 15.16
C TYR A 1162 17.01 -7.99 13.87
N GLU A 1163 17.37 -6.72 13.76
CA GLU A 1163 18.09 -6.20 12.59
C GLU A 1163 19.60 -6.45 12.72
N ARG A 1164 20.05 -7.70 12.49
CA ARG A 1164 21.49 -8.03 12.42
C ARG A 1164 21.97 -8.25 10.99
N GLY A 1165 22.98 -7.46 10.61
CA GLY A 1165 23.91 -7.83 9.53
C GLY A 1165 24.72 -9.10 9.89
N PRO A 1166 25.41 -9.72 8.91
CA PRO A 1166 25.97 -11.07 9.05
C PRO A 1166 26.94 -11.18 10.24
N ARG A 1167 26.53 -11.91 11.28
CA ARG A 1167 27.34 -12.21 12.48
C ARG A 1167 27.23 -13.70 12.80
N THR A 1168 28.38 -14.36 12.92
CA THR A 1168 28.51 -15.83 12.95
C THR A 1168 28.15 -16.50 14.28
N GLN A 1169 28.03 -15.74 15.37
CA GLN A 1169 27.86 -16.27 16.73
C GLN A 1169 26.93 -15.36 17.55
N SER A 1170 25.63 -15.53 17.32
CA SER A 1170 24.56 -15.04 18.19
C SER A 1170 23.95 -16.23 18.91
N TYR A 1171 24.01 -16.25 20.25
CA TYR A 1171 23.35 -17.32 21.00
C TYR A 1171 21.82 -17.14 20.92
N GLY A 1172 21.09 -18.26 20.92
CA GLY A 1172 19.62 -18.28 20.73
C GLY A 1172 19.15 -18.38 19.27
N GLY A 1173 20.03 -18.18 18.27
CA GLY A 1173 19.69 -18.42 16.86
C GLY A 1173 18.46 -17.66 16.36
N ILE A 1174 18.28 -16.42 16.84
CA ILE A 1174 17.40 -15.41 16.25
C ILE A 1174 18.19 -14.82 15.08
N ASN A 1175 17.93 -15.34 13.89
CA ASN A 1175 18.41 -14.83 12.61
C ASN A 1175 17.34 -13.93 12.00
#